data_AF-A0A813FX44-F1
#
_entry.id   AF-A0A813FX44-F1
#
_cell.length_a   1.000
_cell.length_b   1.000
_cell.length_c   1.000
_cell.angle_alpha   90.00
_cell.angle_beta   90.00
_cell.angle_gamma   90.00
#
_symmetry.space_group_name_H-M   'P 1'
#
loop_
_entity.id
_entity.type
_entity.pdbx_description
1 polymer ?
#
loop_
_entity_poly.entity_id
_entity_poly.type
_entity_poly.pdbx_seq_one_letter_code
_entity_poly.pdbx_strand_id
1 'polypeptide(L)'
;LQGKLKEATFGFSSAYHVGTLPEGCRPCREVRCLASLLRDNKDDPEDLFIEHSIALTLRPDGRISVQGGKVHSVDQKGNMRILQQKKKGRLCLDGLRFATVPGQALEISALLQAGAPSSSGSKKAQNIKAMLGLGAAKRTAACICQGEATHGCIVMLEGRLEWDTVRPLHDKQAIARLPRGYWPRRRETFFTRGGSDLEERRRVDIDIYGRIFCPEGSPGNLVELDGIIFIAAPDNKDLEPADENWDELKLQYNRAVVDVVSNSFDGHELLEQFVRRCNWQEWGLLAYQMYCHSSRKMLLPLGDQVVLRGWENGNQWNLDTREHRLFRDVLLPSLRDLGITSFQPLLQVSDLMFDKIASHIKMPAEDYKHLVIRRRRLQQSWAQTKETGLTYAYLKDLATEIVDQMFEHWDFKSQLQGSLTNDFRAPKSIEHMFRPQQRYGREEKEIRSKISQAELPRFEEIRQFFYLYETTGSNMTHCSLMGSQDPFSTTGKWHFPDSEDVQTQLFDNIAWLYDRGICQYISERQTPKFPFIEDFDIQCATDWKAADPGKERPDPPDELLVTRPVRDANNKVTGSPGLLLEKRAWAVHMIYPNLEVLEVLVYSASGYNKGKDLLKSSFHLVWPQLLVDGDRAPVLRYVTLGIFKKETSQLGSFLNKLQTELIQLDKSNEWELVFDKTTINARNGLRLPYSDKVSNVIKDPEDKRKVAAGLLSKSKAFKSRVKENRISKAIGVIRFEFEKHPETGEDRLKEAKWVKDEDSMSKSDWIRQGSCRRDMTSSSQTAMTPWQLGPEVLAMLPRKPGEKYYMEGEGEDRCWATHRPYPNIRRCQLEPKKFKEQFLANLATEQDALLVENPDLRGRLFGAWIAGEPATRAVWRTTAARQCDSKVPDWLWGRGRIRRPTEVMYSTKTGKIMVDGPDEEVSAIIRALEDFTEPDDHPIMPLFDTELMNRY
;
A
#
# COMPACT_ATOMS: atom_id res chain seq x y z
N LEU A 1 32.66 11.26 -3.95
CA LEU A 1 33.33 11.11 -2.64
C LEU A 1 33.53 9.65 -2.33
N GLN A 2 34.63 9.33 -1.65
CA GLN A 2 34.97 8.01 -1.13
C GLN A 2 35.67 8.21 0.22
N GLY A 3 35.56 7.23 1.11
CA GLY A 3 36.18 7.22 2.43
C GLY A 3 35.18 7.14 3.58
N LYS A 4 35.74 6.86 4.77
CA LYS A 4 35.02 6.70 6.03
C LYS A 4 35.52 7.74 7.03
N LEU A 5 34.60 8.42 7.71
CA LEU A 5 34.93 9.29 8.83
C LEU A 5 35.05 8.48 10.12
N LYS A 6 35.78 9.05 11.09
CA LYS A 6 35.87 8.47 12.45
C LYS A 6 34.48 8.33 13.07
N GLU A 7 34.34 7.35 13.96
CA GLU A 7 33.10 7.09 14.66
C GLU A 7 32.64 8.35 15.41
N ALA A 8 31.39 8.76 15.21
CA ALA A 8 30.79 9.91 15.86
C ALA A 8 29.33 9.63 16.22
N THR A 9 28.76 10.47 17.10
CA THR A 9 27.33 10.44 17.44
C THR A 9 26.62 11.62 16.78
N PHE A 10 25.68 11.33 15.88
CA PHE A 10 24.90 12.33 15.16
C PHE A 10 23.57 12.59 15.89
N GLY A 11 23.37 13.82 16.36
CA GLY A 11 22.25 14.26 17.24
C GLY A 11 21.19 15.14 16.57
N PHE A 12 20.39 15.85 17.38
CA PHE A 12 19.00 16.24 17.05
C PHE A 12 18.69 17.65 16.56
N SER A 13 19.49 18.68 16.88
CA SER A 13 19.00 20.06 16.75
C SER A 13 19.78 20.93 15.78
N SER A 14 20.89 20.46 15.21
CA SER A 14 21.62 21.17 14.15
C SER A 14 22.34 20.18 13.25
N ALA A 15 22.43 20.51 11.95
CA ALA A 15 23.21 19.73 11.01
C ALA A 15 24.68 19.77 11.46
N TYR A 16 25.24 18.60 11.82
CA TYR A 16 26.62 18.49 12.28
C TYR A 16 27.54 18.69 11.10
N HIS A 17 28.42 19.69 11.16
CA HIS A 17 29.46 19.85 10.16
C HIS A 17 30.49 18.73 10.30
N VAL A 18 30.64 17.91 9.26
CA VAL A 18 31.55 16.75 9.28
C VAL A 18 32.78 16.91 8.40
N GLY A 19 32.82 17.97 7.59
CA GLY A 19 33.97 18.28 6.73
C GLY A 19 33.65 19.37 5.72
N THR A 20 34.69 19.92 5.09
CA THR A 20 34.56 20.91 4.00
C THR A 20 35.32 20.40 2.78
N LEU A 21 34.68 20.50 1.61
CA LEU A 21 35.29 20.16 0.33
C LEU A 21 36.29 21.25 -0.10
N PRO A 22 37.45 20.85 -0.66
CA PRO A 22 38.44 21.80 -1.16
C PRO A 22 37.86 22.65 -2.30
N GLU A 23 38.44 23.83 -2.49
CA GLU A 23 38.09 24.73 -3.59
C GLU A 23 38.34 24.04 -4.94
N GLY A 24 37.37 24.14 -5.86
CA GLY A 24 37.34 23.35 -7.11
C GLY A 24 36.62 21.99 -7.01
N CYS A 25 36.37 21.47 -5.80
CA CYS A 25 35.59 20.24 -5.58
C CYS A 25 34.23 20.50 -4.90
N ARG A 26 33.81 21.76 -4.81
CA ARG A 26 32.55 22.15 -4.17
C ARG A 26 31.37 21.91 -5.13
N PRO A 27 30.20 21.50 -4.63
CA PRO A 27 29.04 21.33 -5.49
C PRO A 27 28.55 22.70 -5.97
N CYS A 28 28.03 22.78 -7.18
CA CYS A 28 27.50 24.05 -7.70
C CYS A 28 26.22 24.51 -6.97
N ARG A 29 25.53 23.60 -6.28
CA ARG A 29 24.30 23.85 -5.51
C ARG A 29 24.25 23.00 -4.24
N GLU A 30 23.27 23.25 -3.38
CA GLU A 30 23.04 22.39 -2.22
C GLU A 30 22.56 21.01 -2.68
N VAL A 31 23.26 19.95 -2.28
CA VAL A 31 22.93 18.56 -2.60
C VAL A 31 22.56 17.82 -1.33
N ARG A 32 21.40 17.16 -1.32
CA ARG A 32 20.97 16.28 -0.23
C ARG A 32 21.14 14.82 -0.65
N CYS A 33 21.82 14.04 0.17
CA CYS A 33 22.12 12.64 -0.11
C CYS A 33 22.05 11.77 1.16
N LEU A 34 22.12 10.46 0.97
CA LEU A 34 22.20 9.49 2.08
C LEU A 34 23.61 8.92 2.15
N ALA A 35 24.14 8.85 3.37
CA ALA A 35 25.40 8.19 3.67
C ALA A 35 25.15 7.00 4.59
N SER A 36 25.90 5.92 4.39
CA SER A 36 25.81 4.74 5.25
C SER A 36 26.53 4.99 6.58
N LEU A 37 25.91 4.58 7.67
CA LEU A 37 26.51 4.55 8.99
C LEU A 37 26.94 3.11 9.29
N LEU A 38 28.26 2.92 9.36
CA LEU A 38 28.88 1.63 9.63
C LEU A 38 29.13 1.45 11.13
N ARG A 39 28.96 0.23 11.62
CA ARG A 39 29.42 -0.18 12.96
C ARG A 39 30.30 -1.41 12.89
N ASP A 40 31.17 -1.51 13.88
CA ASP A 40 32.01 -2.68 14.11
C ASP A 40 31.08 -3.86 14.42
N ASN A 41 31.23 -4.97 13.70
CA ASN A 41 30.56 -6.22 14.03
C ASN A 41 31.09 -6.70 15.37
N LYS A 42 30.19 -7.04 16.29
CA LYS A 42 30.58 -7.46 17.66
C LYS A 42 31.35 -8.77 17.64
N ASP A 43 31.07 -9.61 16.63
CA ASP A 43 31.67 -10.94 16.50
C ASP A 43 32.97 -10.91 15.68
N ASP A 44 33.18 -9.87 14.87
CA ASP A 44 34.40 -9.66 14.09
C ASP A 44 34.69 -8.15 13.93
N PRO A 45 35.63 -7.59 14.71
CA PRO A 45 35.93 -6.15 14.67
C PRO A 45 36.46 -5.66 13.32
N GLU A 46 36.93 -6.54 12.44
CA GLU A 46 37.36 -6.17 11.08
C GLU A 46 36.19 -6.13 10.08
N ASP A 47 35.07 -6.78 10.40
CA ASP A 47 33.86 -6.78 9.60
C ASP A 47 32.95 -5.59 9.96
N LEU A 48 32.83 -4.63 9.04
CA LEU A 48 31.98 -3.45 9.22
C LEU A 48 30.64 -3.69 8.52
N PHE A 49 29.54 -3.72 9.27
CA PHE A 49 28.20 -3.83 8.68
C PHE A 49 27.48 -2.48 8.67
N ILE A 50 26.58 -2.31 7.69
CA ILE A 50 25.73 -1.12 7.57
C ILE A 50 24.63 -1.22 8.61
N GLU A 51 24.66 -0.35 9.63
CA GLU A 51 23.62 -0.31 10.67
C GLU A 51 22.43 0.53 10.19
N HIS A 52 22.70 1.71 9.62
CA HIS A 52 21.69 2.70 9.24
C HIS A 52 22.12 3.57 8.05
N SER A 53 21.15 4.26 7.43
CA SER A 53 21.41 5.39 6.54
C SER A 53 21.11 6.72 7.25
N ILE A 54 21.91 7.75 6.96
CA ILE A 54 21.77 9.10 7.52
C ILE A 54 21.74 10.15 6.40
N ALA A 55 20.91 11.18 6.58
CA ALA A 55 20.84 12.32 5.67
C ALA A 55 22.09 13.21 5.79
N LEU A 56 22.66 13.51 4.64
CA LEU A 56 23.82 14.36 4.45
C LEU A 56 23.46 15.50 3.50
N THR A 57 24.00 16.69 3.75
CA THR A 57 23.83 17.87 2.92
C THR A 57 25.20 18.44 2.57
N LEU A 58 25.52 18.47 1.28
CA LEU A 58 26.69 19.12 0.71
C LEU A 58 26.27 20.52 0.26
N ARG A 59 26.83 21.57 0.85
CA ARG A 59 26.49 22.96 0.51
C ARG A 59 27.42 23.54 -0.57
N PRO A 60 27.00 24.60 -1.29
CA PRO A 60 27.82 25.25 -2.31
C PRO A 60 29.15 25.82 -1.79
N ASP A 61 29.19 26.18 -0.50
CA ASP A 61 30.40 26.61 0.20
C ASP A 61 31.37 25.43 0.50
N GLY A 62 31.03 24.22 0.07
CA GLY A 62 31.78 22.99 0.31
C GLY A 62 31.46 22.31 1.63
N ARG A 63 30.62 22.89 2.51
CA ARG A 63 30.33 22.29 3.82
C ARG A 63 29.51 21.02 3.67
N ILE A 64 30.00 19.94 4.26
CA ILE A 64 29.32 18.66 4.43
C ILE A 64 28.68 18.67 5.82
N SER A 65 27.36 18.53 5.87
CA SER A 65 26.61 18.51 7.12
C SER A 65 25.70 17.29 7.22
N VAL A 66 25.53 16.76 8.43
CA VAL A 66 24.82 15.49 8.68
C VAL A 66 23.74 15.72 9.72
N GLN A 67 22.53 15.22 9.48
CA GLN A 67 21.41 15.32 10.42
C GLN A 67 21.04 13.94 10.95
N GLY A 68 20.97 13.78 12.28
CA GLY A 68 20.52 12.53 12.91
C GLY A 68 19.12 12.15 12.41
N GLY A 69 18.97 10.95 11.83
CA GLY A 69 17.71 10.52 11.23
C GLY A 69 16.55 10.47 12.21
N LYS A 70 15.35 10.75 11.71
CA LYS A 70 14.07 10.56 12.41
C LYS A 70 13.65 9.08 12.29
N VAL A 71 13.25 8.44 13.38
CA VAL A 71 12.67 7.08 13.33
C VAL A 71 11.19 7.18 13.64
N HIS A 72 10.37 6.68 12.73
CA HIS A 72 8.93 6.62 12.93
C HIS A 72 8.64 5.35 13.71
N SER A 73 8.22 5.49 14.96
CA SER A 73 7.72 4.38 15.76
C SER A 73 6.20 4.49 15.83
N VAL A 74 5.50 3.42 15.51
CA VAL A 74 4.06 3.34 15.75
C VAL A 74 3.88 2.98 17.22
N ASP A 75 3.23 3.83 18.00
CA ASP A 75 2.94 3.52 19.39
C ASP A 75 1.89 2.40 19.50
N GLN A 76 1.68 1.86 20.72
CA GLN A 76 0.73 0.77 20.96
C GLN A 76 -0.72 1.13 20.59
N LYS A 77 -1.02 2.41 20.31
CA LYS A 77 -2.34 2.90 19.88
C LYS A 77 -2.42 3.12 18.36
N GLY A 78 -1.38 2.79 17.61
CA GLY A 78 -1.36 2.96 16.15
C GLY A 78 -0.95 4.37 15.71
N ASN A 79 -0.56 5.27 16.62
CA ASN A 79 -0.14 6.61 16.23
C ASN A 79 1.34 6.60 15.82
N MET A 80 1.63 7.20 14.66
CA MET A 80 3.01 7.46 14.26
C MET A 80 3.61 8.50 15.22
N ARG A 81 4.68 8.11 15.92
CA ARG A 81 5.53 9.02 16.67
C ARG A 81 6.87 9.13 15.97
N ILE A 82 7.28 10.36 15.73
CA ILE A 82 8.62 10.66 15.26
C ILE A 82 9.53 10.64 16.49
N LEU A 83 10.19 9.51 16.74
CA LEU A 83 11.21 9.40 17.75
C LEU A 83 12.54 9.87 17.15
N GLN A 84 13.05 10.94 17.75
CA GLN A 84 14.40 11.40 17.55
C GLN A 84 15.36 10.35 18.17
N GLN A 85 16.19 9.68 17.36
CA GLN A 85 17.29 8.80 17.84
C GLN A 85 18.70 9.33 17.53
N LYS A 86 19.59 9.33 18.55
CA LYS A 86 21.01 9.60 18.36
C LYS A 86 21.61 8.38 17.67
N LYS A 87 22.28 8.57 16.54
CA LYS A 87 22.91 7.46 15.82
C LYS A 87 24.42 7.56 15.97
N LYS A 88 25.04 6.51 16.52
CA LYS A 88 26.50 6.39 16.69
C LYS A 88 27.08 5.43 15.66
N GLY A 89 28.12 5.83 14.93
CA GLY A 89 28.82 4.96 13.99
C GLY A 89 29.81 5.72 13.10
N ARG A 90 30.49 5.01 12.19
CA ARG A 90 31.43 5.57 11.20
C ARG A 90 30.68 5.96 9.93
N LEU A 91 30.72 7.24 9.56
CA LEU A 91 30.03 7.72 8.36
C LEU A 91 30.81 7.32 7.10
N CYS A 92 30.18 6.57 6.22
CA CYS A 92 30.74 6.15 4.94
C CYS A 92 30.20 7.04 3.81
N LEU A 93 31.10 7.67 3.07
CA LEU A 93 30.78 8.55 1.94
C LEU A 93 30.95 7.86 0.59
N ASP A 94 31.24 6.55 0.60
CA ASP A 94 31.45 5.77 -0.62
C ASP A 94 30.21 5.77 -1.51
N GLY A 95 30.41 6.03 -2.80
CA GLY A 95 29.34 6.07 -3.78
C GLY A 95 28.60 7.41 -3.89
N LEU A 96 28.87 8.41 -3.03
CA LEU A 96 28.31 9.74 -3.19
C LEU A 96 28.87 10.42 -4.45
N ARG A 97 27.97 10.93 -5.30
CA ARG A 97 28.25 11.65 -6.55
C ARG A 97 27.48 12.96 -6.55
N PHE A 98 28.10 14.02 -7.05
CA PHE A 98 27.53 15.35 -7.24
C PHE A 98 28.32 16.07 -8.32
N ALA A 99 27.73 17.09 -8.93
CA ALA A 99 28.38 17.84 -9.98
C ALA A 99 29.17 19.05 -9.47
N THR A 100 30.33 19.26 -10.08
CA THR A 100 31.20 20.42 -9.87
C THR A 100 31.12 21.44 -11.01
N VAL A 101 30.36 21.12 -12.06
CA VAL A 101 30.14 21.98 -13.24
C VAL A 101 28.65 22.26 -13.43
N PRO A 102 28.29 23.42 -14.00
CA PRO A 102 26.90 23.69 -14.38
C PRO A 102 26.41 22.66 -15.41
N GLY A 103 25.23 22.09 -15.17
CA GLY A 103 24.56 21.23 -16.15
C GLY A 103 23.90 22.01 -17.27
N GLN A 104 23.64 21.33 -18.38
CA GLN A 104 22.81 21.87 -19.45
C GLN A 104 21.34 21.77 -19.02
N ALA A 105 20.59 22.87 -19.15
CA ALA A 105 19.19 22.90 -18.75
C ALA A 105 18.35 21.93 -19.58
N LEU A 106 17.40 21.25 -18.93
CA LEU A 106 16.42 20.42 -19.64
C LEU A 106 15.42 21.29 -20.40
N GLU A 107 15.00 20.82 -21.57
CA GLU A 107 13.97 21.50 -22.36
C GLU A 107 12.59 20.97 -21.95
N ILE A 108 11.74 21.83 -21.39
CA ILE A 108 10.37 21.46 -21.02
C ILE A 108 9.54 21.34 -22.31
N SER A 109 8.79 20.25 -22.44
CA SER A 109 7.97 19.96 -23.61
C SER A 109 7.08 21.15 -24.02
N ALA A 110 7.15 21.55 -25.30
CA ALA A 110 6.43 22.73 -25.82
C ALA A 110 4.90 22.64 -25.64
N LEU A 111 4.35 21.42 -25.65
CA LEU A 111 2.94 21.15 -25.41
C LEU A 111 2.47 21.55 -24.00
N LEU A 112 3.37 21.51 -23.01
CA LEU A 112 3.07 21.99 -21.65
C LEU A 112 3.15 23.51 -21.54
N GLN A 113 3.89 24.17 -22.44
CA GLN A 113 3.97 25.62 -22.50
C GLN A 113 2.78 26.24 -23.24
N ALA A 114 2.22 25.54 -24.24
CA ALA A 114 1.09 26.01 -25.05
C ALA A 114 -0.28 25.94 -24.33
N GLY A 115 -0.41 25.14 -23.26
CA GLY A 115 -1.65 24.96 -22.49
C GLY A 115 -1.90 25.99 -21.39
N ALA A 116 -0.97 26.92 -21.15
CA ALA A 116 -1.15 27.98 -20.17
C ALA A 116 -2.16 29.03 -20.70
N PRO A 117 -3.30 29.27 -20.03
CA PRO A 117 -4.26 30.26 -20.51
C PRO A 117 -3.59 31.63 -20.60
N SER A 118 -3.70 32.26 -21.79
CA SER A 118 -3.27 33.64 -22.02
C SER A 118 -3.85 34.53 -20.91
N SER A 119 -2.95 35.14 -20.14
CA SER A 119 -3.24 35.74 -18.84
C SER A 119 -4.14 36.97 -18.92
N SER A 120 -5.41 36.82 -18.52
CA SER A 120 -6.26 37.91 -17.99
C SER A 120 -6.37 37.86 -16.46
N GLY A 121 -5.42 37.20 -15.79
CA GLY A 121 -5.37 37.09 -14.32
C GLY A 121 -5.00 38.41 -13.64
N SER A 122 -5.71 38.77 -12.57
CA SER A 122 -5.66 40.09 -11.93
C SER A 122 -4.24 40.57 -11.57
N LYS A 123 -4.01 41.89 -11.75
CA LYS A 123 -2.78 42.63 -11.38
C LYS A 123 -2.25 42.32 -9.96
N LYS A 124 -3.10 41.82 -9.07
CA LYS A 124 -2.73 41.46 -7.69
C LYS A 124 -1.80 40.24 -7.63
N ALA A 125 -1.95 39.27 -8.53
CA ALA A 125 -1.07 38.09 -8.62
C ALA A 125 0.30 38.43 -9.23
N GLN A 126 0.33 39.37 -10.19
CA GLN A 126 1.58 39.87 -10.77
C GLN A 126 2.39 40.70 -9.76
N ASN A 127 1.72 41.51 -8.93
CA ASN A 127 2.41 42.31 -7.91
C ASN A 127 3.00 41.45 -6.76
N ILE A 128 2.37 40.34 -6.38
CA ILE A 128 2.95 39.39 -5.40
C ILE A 128 4.18 38.67 -5.98
N LYS A 129 4.15 38.30 -7.28
CA LYS A 129 5.31 37.73 -7.98
C LYS A 129 6.47 38.73 -8.10
N ALA A 130 6.18 40.01 -8.35
CA ALA A 130 7.18 41.07 -8.42
C ALA A 130 7.78 41.43 -7.05
N MET A 131 6.98 41.43 -5.98
CA MET A 131 7.46 41.68 -4.60
C MET A 131 8.37 40.58 -4.05
N LEU A 132 8.30 39.35 -4.58
CA LEU A 132 9.14 38.22 -4.15
C LEU A 132 10.42 38.02 -4.99
N GLY A 133 10.71 38.90 -5.95
CA GLY A 133 11.93 38.82 -6.77
C GLY A 133 12.04 37.56 -7.64
N LEU A 134 10.93 36.89 -7.95
CA LEU A 134 10.89 35.67 -8.77
C LEU A 134 10.80 36.02 -10.26
N GLY A 135 11.79 36.75 -10.77
CA GLY A 135 11.90 37.18 -12.17
C GLY A 135 12.84 36.31 -12.99
N ALA A 136 12.36 35.12 -13.41
CA ALA A 136 12.80 34.29 -14.54
C ALA A 136 12.17 32.91 -14.33
N ALA A 137 11.70 32.25 -15.39
CA ALA A 137 11.30 30.85 -15.30
C ALA A 137 12.45 30.05 -14.67
N LYS A 138 12.28 29.58 -13.42
CA LYS A 138 13.27 28.83 -12.67
C LYS A 138 13.45 27.46 -13.33
N ARG A 139 14.23 27.42 -14.42
CA ARG A 139 14.80 26.20 -14.99
C ARG A 139 15.61 25.55 -13.88
N THR A 140 15.05 24.53 -13.24
CA THR A 140 15.65 23.95 -12.03
C THR A 140 16.21 22.56 -12.25
N ALA A 141 15.86 21.88 -13.35
CA ALA A 141 16.49 20.63 -13.76
C ALA A 141 17.56 20.83 -14.83
N ALA A 142 18.72 20.19 -14.64
CA ALA A 142 19.82 20.17 -15.56
C ALA A 142 20.36 18.74 -15.71
N CYS A 143 20.88 18.43 -16.89
CA CYS A 143 21.66 17.22 -17.13
C CYS A 143 23.15 17.57 -17.11
N ILE A 144 23.94 16.74 -16.46
CA ILE A 144 25.37 16.95 -16.28
C ILE A 144 26.07 15.73 -16.85
N CYS A 145 26.94 15.96 -17.82
CA CYS A 145 27.74 14.92 -18.47
C CYS A 145 29.17 14.98 -17.93
N GLN A 146 29.64 13.87 -17.39
CA GLN A 146 31.06 13.69 -17.04
C GLN A 146 31.70 12.70 -18.04
N GLY A 147 32.62 13.22 -18.87
CA GLY A 147 33.34 12.48 -19.91
C GLY A 147 33.33 13.23 -21.25
N GLU A 148 34.20 12.82 -22.19
CA GLU A 148 34.14 13.29 -23.58
C GLU A 148 32.93 12.66 -24.28
N ALA A 149 32.10 13.48 -24.93
CA ALA A 149 30.80 13.14 -25.54
C ALA A 149 30.81 11.93 -26.50
N THR A 150 31.99 11.46 -26.90
CA THR A 150 32.16 10.44 -27.91
C THR A 150 32.02 9.02 -27.37
N HIS A 151 32.31 8.70 -26.09
CA HIS A 151 32.25 7.33 -25.56
C HIS A 151 31.79 7.23 -24.09
N GLY A 152 30.53 6.83 -23.85
CA GLY A 152 30.09 6.29 -22.56
C GLY A 152 30.00 7.31 -21.42
N CYS A 153 29.61 8.54 -21.72
CA CYS A 153 29.50 9.58 -20.71
C CYS A 153 28.46 9.24 -19.64
N ILE A 154 28.79 9.57 -18.39
CA ILE A 154 27.83 9.45 -17.29
C ILE A 154 26.98 10.71 -17.29
N VAL A 155 25.67 10.55 -17.52
CA VAL A 155 24.67 11.60 -17.41
C VAL A 155 24.04 11.52 -16.03
N MET A 156 24.05 12.64 -15.32
CA MET A 156 23.36 12.80 -14.06
C MET A 156 22.30 13.89 -14.20
N LEU A 157 21.06 13.56 -13.83
CA LEU A 157 19.99 14.55 -13.75
C LEU A 157 19.93 15.12 -12.34
N GLU A 158 19.75 16.43 -12.30
CA GLU A 158 19.85 17.21 -11.09
C GLU A 158 18.78 18.30 -11.15
N GLY A 159 17.87 18.31 -10.17
CA GLY A 159 16.87 19.34 -9.94
C GLY A 159 15.44 18.86 -10.03
N ARG A 160 14.53 19.82 -10.22
CA ARG A 160 13.09 19.56 -10.30
C ARG A 160 12.53 20.09 -11.61
N LEU A 161 11.60 19.33 -12.18
CA LEU A 161 10.72 19.79 -13.25
C LEU A 161 9.43 20.27 -12.60
N GLU A 162 9.00 21.47 -12.95
CA GLU A 162 7.77 22.09 -12.45
C GLU A 162 7.00 22.62 -13.68
N TRP A 163 5.72 22.29 -13.80
CA TRP A 163 4.86 22.74 -14.91
C TRP A 163 3.51 23.23 -14.38
N ASP A 164 2.79 24.01 -15.18
CA ASP A 164 1.57 24.71 -14.72
C ASP A 164 0.36 24.21 -15.54
N THR A 165 -0.07 22.97 -15.30
CA THR A 165 -1.24 22.38 -15.99
C THR A 165 -2.36 22.11 -15.00
N VAL A 166 -3.54 22.66 -15.26
CA VAL A 166 -4.78 22.40 -14.49
C VAL A 166 -5.30 20.97 -14.72
N ARG A 167 -4.90 20.33 -15.84
CA ARG A 167 -5.29 18.97 -16.19
C ARG A 167 -4.18 17.97 -15.83
N PRO A 168 -4.53 16.78 -15.33
CA PRO A 168 -3.57 15.70 -15.15
C PRO A 168 -2.93 15.36 -16.50
N LEU A 169 -1.60 15.24 -16.50
CA LEU A 169 -0.82 14.81 -17.66
C LEU A 169 -1.29 13.43 -18.12
N HIS A 170 -1.37 13.25 -19.43
CA HIS A 170 -1.52 11.91 -20.00
C HIS A 170 -0.21 11.14 -19.71
N ASP A 171 -0.32 9.89 -19.25
CA ASP A 171 0.80 8.97 -18.97
C ASP A 171 1.79 8.80 -20.15
N LYS A 172 1.37 9.15 -21.36
CA LYS A 172 2.12 9.03 -22.63
C LYS A 172 2.79 10.32 -23.08
N GLN A 173 2.62 11.43 -22.36
CA GLN A 173 3.17 12.73 -22.75
C GLN A 173 4.52 12.98 -22.09
N ALA A 174 5.55 13.26 -22.89
CA ALA A 174 6.86 13.64 -22.38
C ALA A 174 6.77 14.99 -21.65
N ILE A 175 7.30 15.04 -20.43
CA ILE A 175 7.34 16.25 -19.60
C ILE A 175 8.58 17.12 -19.87
N ALA A 176 9.68 16.51 -20.31
CA ALA A 176 10.90 17.21 -20.68
C ALA A 176 11.72 16.42 -21.70
N ARG A 177 12.74 17.05 -22.28
CA ARG A 177 13.73 16.44 -23.17
C ARG A 177 15.14 16.73 -22.68
N LEU A 178 15.99 15.71 -22.80
CA LEU A 178 17.42 15.80 -22.63
C LEU A 178 18.07 16.41 -23.87
N PRO A 179 19.12 17.23 -23.73
CA PRO A 179 19.90 17.70 -24.86
C PRO A 179 20.49 16.54 -25.67
N ARG A 180 20.70 16.78 -26.96
CA ARG A 180 21.34 15.82 -27.86
C ARG A 180 22.73 15.44 -27.33
N GLY A 181 23.07 14.15 -27.38
CA GLY A 181 24.29 13.59 -26.79
C GLY A 181 24.18 13.17 -25.32
N TYR A 182 23.03 13.38 -24.68
CA TYR A 182 22.74 12.95 -23.29
C TYR A 182 21.71 11.83 -23.23
N TRP A 183 21.34 11.24 -24.36
CA TRP A 183 20.26 10.26 -24.44
C TRP A 183 20.72 8.88 -23.96
N PRO A 184 19.89 8.10 -23.28
CA PRO A 184 20.26 6.75 -22.87
C PRO A 184 20.33 5.79 -24.09
N ARG A 185 21.11 4.70 -23.98
CA ARG A 185 21.24 3.68 -25.04
C ARG A 185 19.95 2.91 -25.32
N ARG A 186 19.10 2.80 -24.32
CA ARG A 186 17.80 2.13 -24.32
C ARG A 186 16.86 2.94 -23.43
N ARG A 187 15.57 2.66 -23.46
CA ARG A 187 14.66 3.24 -22.47
C ARG A 187 15.08 2.79 -21.07
N GLU A 188 15.35 3.75 -20.21
CA GLU A 188 15.72 3.54 -18.81
C GLU A 188 14.57 4.00 -17.91
N THR A 189 14.30 3.26 -16.85
CA THR A 189 13.22 3.56 -15.88
C THR A 189 13.85 3.82 -14.53
N PHE A 190 13.52 4.97 -13.95
CA PHE A 190 14.00 5.41 -12.65
C PHE A 190 12.84 5.68 -11.70
N PHE A 191 13.14 5.78 -10.41
CA PHE A 191 12.19 6.25 -9.41
C PHE A 191 12.77 7.46 -8.69
N THR A 192 11.97 8.52 -8.54
CA THR A 192 12.37 9.72 -7.80
C THR A 192 12.60 9.38 -6.33
N ARG A 193 13.47 10.16 -5.70
CA ARG A 193 13.65 10.11 -4.24
C ARG A 193 12.51 10.92 -3.61
N GLY A 194 11.44 10.26 -3.17
CA GLY A 194 10.33 10.95 -2.49
C GLY A 194 10.82 11.86 -1.36
N GLY A 195 10.35 13.12 -1.35
CA GLY A 195 10.73 14.14 -0.38
C GLY A 195 10.06 13.89 0.98
N SER A 196 10.73 13.20 1.90
CA SER A 196 10.18 12.82 3.22
C SER A 196 8.88 12.00 3.16
N ASP A 197 8.45 11.42 4.29
CA ASP A 197 7.53 10.26 4.37
C ASP A 197 6.07 10.47 3.88
N LEU A 198 5.77 11.56 3.15
CA LEU A 198 4.46 11.86 2.58
C LEU A 198 4.45 11.99 1.04
N GLU A 199 5.59 12.12 0.39
CA GLU A 199 5.66 12.19 -1.08
C GLU A 199 5.98 10.82 -1.68
N GLU A 200 5.02 10.26 -2.42
CA GLU A 200 5.18 8.99 -3.13
C GLU A 200 6.38 9.07 -4.11
N ARG A 201 7.21 8.02 -4.14
CA ARG A 201 8.22 7.84 -5.20
C ARG A 201 7.49 7.80 -6.54
N ARG A 202 7.97 8.56 -7.52
CA ARG A 202 7.39 8.62 -8.87
C ARG A 202 8.29 7.90 -9.86
N ARG A 203 7.70 7.13 -10.76
CA ARG A 203 8.38 6.54 -11.91
C ARG A 203 8.72 7.63 -12.91
N VAL A 204 9.97 7.65 -13.34
CA VAL A 204 10.50 8.52 -14.40
C VAL A 204 11.10 7.64 -15.48
N ASP A 205 10.50 7.67 -16.67
CA ASP A 205 11.05 6.95 -17.82
C ASP A 205 11.83 7.93 -18.70
N ILE A 206 12.98 7.51 -19.19
CA ILE A 206 13.76 8.25 -20.19
C ILE A 206 13.96 7.33 -21.38
N ASP A 207 13.39 7.68 -22.53
CA ASP A 207 13.54 6.86 -23.73
C ASP A 207 14.84 7.14 -24.50
N ILE A 208 15.08 6.39 -25.57
CA ILE A 208 16.29 6.49 -26.40
C ILE A 208 16.45 7.84 -27.12
N TYR A 209 15.38 8.64 -27.18
CA TYR A 209 15.39 9.98 -27.76
C TYR A 209 15.56 11.06 -26.68
N GLY A 210 15.87 10.65 -25.44
CA GLY A 210 16.05 11.53 -24.30
C GLY A 210 14.76 12.18 -23.82
N ARG A 211 13.58 11.66 -24.18
CA ARG A 211 12.29 12.18 -23.68
C ARG A 211 12.01 11.61 -22.31
N ILE A 212 11.65 12.49 -21.38
CA ILE A 212 11.39 12.17 -19.99
C ILE A 212 9.87 12.09 -19.78
N PHE A 213 9.39 11.00 -19.20
CA PHE A 213 7.97 10.75 -18.89
C PHE A 213 7.79 10.53 -17.39
N CYS A 214 6.62 10.87 -16.86
CA CYS A 214 6.20 10.57 -15.48
C CYS A 214 4.80 9.95 -15.52
N PRO A 215 4.67 8.62 -15.73
CA PRO A 215 3.40 7.97 -16.07
C PRO A 215 2.30 8.16 -15.01
N GLU A 216 2.69 8.25 -13.75
CA GLU A 216 1.75 8.39 -12.62
C GLU A 216 1.28 9.84 -12.41
N GLY A 217 1.78 10.79 -13.19
CA GLY A 217 1.63 12.22 -12.93
C GLY A 217 2.34 12.66 -11.64
N SER A 218 2.17 13.92 -11.25
CA SER A 218 2.61 14.40 -9.94
C SER A 218 1.64 15.40 -9.32
N PRO A 219 1.24 15.23 -8.04
CA PRO A 219 0.50 16.23 -7.30
C PRO A 219 1.26 17.56 -7.28
N GLY A 220 0.64 18.63 -7.77
CA GLY A 220 1.30 19.94 -7.87
C GLY A 220 2.27 20.07 -9.05
N ASN A 221 2.20 19.17 -10.04
CA ASN A 221 2.93 19.27 -11.31
C ASN A 221 4.46 19.39 -11.13
N LEU A 222 5.02 18.64 -10.17
CA LEU A 222 6.43 18.74 -9.79
C LEU A 222 7.09 17.36 -9.70
N VAL A 223 8.22 17.16 -10.36
CA VAL A 223 9.00 15.91 -10.32
C VAL A 223 10.46 16.21 -9.97
N GLU A 224 10.97 15.60 -8.90
CA GLU A 224 12.39 15.69 -8.52
C GLU A 224 13.23 14.64 -9.26
N LEU A 225 14.18 15.09 -10.07
CA LEU A 225 15.09 14.23 -10.84
C LEU A 225 16.42 13.96 -10.14
N ASP A 226 16.59 14.46 -8.92
CA ASP A 226 17.85 14.40 -8.17
C ASP A 226 18.35 12.97 -7.96
N GLY A 227 19.50 12.67 -8.57
CA GLY A 227 20.21 11.40 -8.39
C GLY A 227 19.88 10.33 -9.43
N ILE A 228 19.13 10.67 -10.49
CA ILE A 228 19.03 9.82 -11.69
C ILE A 228 20.38 9.86 -12.42
N ILE A 229 20.99 8.69 -12.61
CA ILE A 229 22.29 8.55 -13.26
C ILE A 229 22.21 7.41 -14.28
N PHE A 230 22.68 7.66 -15.50
CA PHE A 230 22.77 6.64 -16.55
C PHE A 230 23.92 6.93 -17.51
N ILE A 231 24.22 5.98 -18.40
CA ILE A 231 25.26 6.11 -19.41
C ILE A 231 24.62 6.59 -20.72
N ALA A 232 25.11 7.70 -21.26
CA ALA A 232 24.67 8.19 -22.56
C ALA A 232 25.06 7.23 -23.69
N ALA A 233 24.18 7.13 -24.67
CA ALA A 233 24.50 6.58 -25.97
C ALA A 233 25.54 7.45 -26.68
N PRO A 234 26.39 6.86 -27.55
CA PRO A 234 27.14 7.64 -28.53
C PRO A 234 26.17 8.53 -29.33
N ASP A 235 26.56 9.76 -29.63
CA ASP A 235 25.73 10.68 -30.42
C ASP A 235 25.44 10.06 -31.79
N ASN A 236 24.21 9.57 -31.95
CA ASN A 236 23.75 8.99 -33.19
C ASN A 236 22.97 10.06 -33.96
N LYS A 237 23.62 10.61 -35.00
CA LYS A 237 23.06 11.72 -35.76
C LYS A 237 21.79 11.36 -36.55
N ASP A 238 21.52 10.06 -36.71
CA ASP A 238 20.44 9.55 -37.56
C ASP A 238 19.18 9.15 -36.75
N LEU A 239 19.23 9.22 -35.42
CA LEU A 239 18.08 8.96 -34.55
C LEU A 239 17.28 10.26 -34.33
N GLU A 240 16.22 10.45 -35.11
CA GLU A 240 15.18 11.45 -34.80
C GLU A 240 13.83 10.74 -34.55
N PRO A 241 13.05 11.16 -33.53
CA PRO A 241 11.74 10.58 -33.29
C PRO A 241 10.80 10.94 -34.45
N ALA A 242 10.15 9.93 -35.03
CA ALA A 242 9.25 10.11 -36.18
C ALA A 242 8.01 10.98 -35.88
N ASP A 243 7.61 11.08 -34.61
CA ASP A 243 6.53 11.96 -34.14
C ASP A 243 6.82 12.42 -32.70
N GLU A 244 6.58 13.71 -32.41
CA GLU A 244 6.82 14.32 -31.12
C GLU A 244 5.93 13.74 -29.99
N ASN A 245 4.78 13.17 -30.34
CA ASN A 245 3.80 12.53 -29.45
C ASN A 245 3.90 10.99 -29.44
N TRP A 246 4.97 10.46 -30.02
CA TRP A 246 5.15 9.05 -30.25
C TRP A 246 5.80 8.35 -29.06
N ASP A 247 5.06 7.58 -28.27
CA ASP A 247 5.62 6.71 -27.23
C ASP A 247 6.01 5.36 -27.83
N GLU A 248 7.28 4.96 -27.67
CA GLU A 248 7.84 3.69 -28.16
C GLU A 248 7.07 2.47 -27.62
N LEU A 249 6.44 2.59 -26.44
CA LEU A 249 5.59 1.54 -25.86
C LEU A 249 4.31 1.26 -26.68
N LYS A 250 3.87 2.18 -27.56
CA LYS A 250 2.71 1.94 -28.45
C LYS A 250 2.93 0.74 -29.39
N LEU A 251 4.17 0.42 -29.76
CA LEU A 251 4.49 -0.73 -30.61
C LEU A 251 4.39 -2.07 -29.87
N GLN A 252 4.60 -2.10 -28.55
CA GLN A 252 4.45 -3.32 -27.75
C GLN A 252 2.97 -3.64 -27.50
N TYR A 253 2.13 -2.63 -27.31
CA TYR A 253 0.69 -2.83 -27.05
C TYR A 253 -0.14 -3.05 -28.33
N ASN A 254 0.19 -2.39 -29.45
CA ASN A 254 -0.55 -2.60 -30.71
C ASN A 254 -0.17 -3.89 -31.46
N ARG A 255 0.88 -4.61 -31.03
CA ARG A 255 1.25 -5.91 -31.60
C ARG A 255 0.38 -7.08 -31.09
N ALA A 256 -0.51 -6.86 -30.13
CA ALA A 256 -1.41 -7.89 -29.61
C ALA A 256 -2.73 -8.04 -30.40
N VAL A 257 -2.99 -7.22 -31.43
CA VAL A 257 -4.30 -7.16 -32.11
C VAL A 257 -4.24 -7.51 -33.61
N VAL A 258 -3.17 -8.11 -34.14
CA VAL A 258 -3.16 -8.55 -35.54
C VAL A 258 -2.73 -10.01 -35.66
N ASP A 259 -3.70 -10.84 -36.05
CA ASP A 259 -3.53 -12.21 -36.55
C ASP A 259 -2.61 -12.22 -37.78
N VAL A 260 -1.29 -12.35 -37.62
CA VAL A 260 -0.40 -12.89 -38.66
C VAL A 260 0.75 -13.68 -38.03
N VAL A 261 0.85 -14.92 -38.48
CA VAL A 261 1.91 -15.89 -38.25
C VAL A 261 3.29 -15.36 -38.70
N SER A 262 4.24 -15.32 -37.76
CA SER A 262 5.69 -15.61 -37.94
C SER A 262 6.65 -14.57 -38.57
N ASN A 263 7.66 -14.23 -37.74
CA ASN A 263 9.08 -13.93 -37.99
C ASN A 263 9.55 -12.48 -38.26
N SER A 264 10.03 -11.81 -37.18
CA SER A 264 11.43 -11.32 -37.13
C SER A 264 11.87 -10.89 -35.71
N PHE A 265 12.80 -11.67 -35.14
CA PHE A 265 13.91 -11.35 -34.23
C PHE A 265 13.68 -10.38 -33.05
N ASP A 266 13.45 -10.95 -31.87
CA ASP A 266 13.76 -10.33 -30.57
C ASP A 266 14.57 -11.33 -29.73
N GLY A 267 15.80 -10.97 -29.33
CA GLY A 267 16.76 -11.87 -28.65
C GLY A 267 16.24 -12.43 -27.32
N HIS A 268 15.21 -11.80 -26.76
CA HIS A 268 14.52 -12.27 -25.56
C HIS A 268 13.75 -13.58 -25.80
N GLU A 269 13.16 -13.75 -26.99
CA GLU A 269 12.44 -14.97 -27.38
C GLU A 269 13.41 -16.12 -27.67
N LEU A 270 14.59 -15.82 -28.22
CA LEU A 270 15.68 -16.79 -28.40
C LEU A 270 16.25 -17.27 -27.06
N LEU A 271 16.44 -16.38 -26.10
CA LEU A 271 16.88 -16.72 -24.74
C LEU A 271 15.79 -17.54 -24.01
N GLU A 272 14.53 -17.15 -24.15
CA GLU A 272 13.42 -17.88 -23.54
C GLU A 272 13.20 -19.24 -24.21
N GLN A 273 13.29 -19.35 -25.54
CA GLN A 273 13.22 -20.62 -26.25
C GLN A 273 14.45 -21.50 -25.99
N PHE A 274 15.63 -20.92 -25.78
CA PHE A 274 16.84 -21.64 -25.36
C PHE A 274 16.67 -22.21 -23.95
N VAL A 275 16.26 -21.39 -22.98
CA VAL A 275 15.99 -21.82 -21.60
C VAL A 275 14.84 -22.84 -21.56
N ARG A 276 13.78 -22.65 -22.35
CA ARG A 276 12.67 -23.60 -22.46
C ARG A 276 13.10 -24.91 -23.13
N ARG A 277 13.90 -24.90 -24.21
CA ARG A 277 14.38 -26.12 -24.90
C ARG A 277 15.41 -26.88 -24.08
N CYS A 278 16.36 -26.20 -23.44
CA CYS A 278 17.33 -26.81 -22.52
C CYS A 278 16.63 -27.46 -21.32
N ASN A 279 15.63 -26.79 -20.73
CA ASN A 279 14.93 -27.33 -19.57
C ASN A 279 13.89 -28.41 -19.94
N TRP A 280 13.31 -28.41 -21.14
CA TRP A 280 12.25 -29.35 -21.51
C TRP A 280 12.78 -30.71 -22.00
N GLN A 281 13.92 -30.74 -22.71
CA GLN A 281 14.52 -32.01 -23.16
C GLN A 281 15.25 -32.77 -22.04
N GLU A 282 15.84 -32.09 -21.06
CA GLU A 282 16.59 -32.73 -19.97
C GLU A 282 15.69 -33.30 -18.85
N TRP A 283 14.54 -32.67 -18.56
CA TRP A 283 13.64 -33.13 -17.51
C TRP A 283 12.57 -34.14 -17.97
N GLY A 284 12.20 -34.11 -19.26
CA GLY A 284 11.24 -35.06 -19.84
C GLY A 284 11.76 -36.50 -19.92
N LEU A 285 13.05 -36.69 -20.22
CA LEU A 285 13.71 -37.99 -20.25
C LEU A 285 13.94 -38.57 -18.84
N LEU A 286 14.23 -37.69 -17.87
CA LEU A 286 14.44 -38.07 -16.47
C LEU A 286 13.13 -38.50 -15.78
N ALA A 287 12.04 -37.77 -16.01
CA ALA A 287 10.74 -38.07 -15.39
C ALA A 287 10.09 -39.36 -15.94
N TYR A 288 10.29 -39.67 -17.22
CA TYR A 288 9.79 -40.89 -17.84
C TYR A 288 10.52 -42.16 -17.34
N GLN A 289 11.83 -42.09 -17.08
CA GLN A 289 12.59 -43.23 -16.56
C GLN A 289 12.44 -43.44 -15.04
N MET A 290 12.20 -42.37 -14.28
CA MET A 290 11.98 -42.46 -12.82
C MET A 290 10.63 -43.10 -12.42
N TYR A 291 9.62 -43.09 -13.30
CA TYR A 291 8.28 -43.61 -12.99
C TYR A 291 8.16 -45.13 -13.19
N CYS A 292 9.09 -45.78 -13.91
CA CYS A 292 8.94 -47.18 -14.32
C CYS A 292 9.58 -48.23 -13.39
N HIS A 293 10.52 -47.88 -12.49
CA HIS A 293 11.26 -48.92 -11.73
C HIS A 293 11.62 -48.52 -10.29
N SER A 294 10.77 -48.88 -9.31
CA SER A 294 11.07 -48.75 -7.88
C SER A 294 10.89 -50.06 -7.10
N SER A 295 11.78 -51.05 -7.31
CA SER A 295 12.02 -52.09 -6.30
C SER A 295 13.29 -52.89 -6.61
N ARG A 296 14.44 -52.43 -6.10
CA ARG A 296 15.65 -53.18 -5.65
C ARG A 296 16.85 -52.23 -5.65
N LYS A 297 17.76 -52.43 -4.68
CA LYS A 297 18.96 -51.63 -4.42
C LYS A 297 19.72 -51.33 -5.73
N MET A 298 19.90 -50.04 -6.05
CA MET A 298 20.72 -49.61 -7.18
C MET A 298 22.21 -49.86 -6.89
N LEU A 299 22.77 -50.85 -7.59
CA LEU A 299 24.04 -50.64 -8.28
C LEU A 299 23.72 -49.72 -9.46
N LEU A 300 24.41 -48.59 -9.55
CA LEU A 300 24.28 -47.61 -10.64
C LEU A 300 24.58 -48.31 -11.99
N PRO A 301 23.68 -48.28 -12.98
CA PRO A 301 24.02 -48.60 -14.35
C PRO A 301 24.28 -47.31 -15.15
N LEU A 302 25.37 -47.34 -15.93
CA LEU A 302 26.12 -46.24 -16.55
C LEU A 302 27.08 -45.61 -15.52
N GLY A 303 28.28 -46.14 -15.30
CA GLY A 303 29.31 -46.43 -16.30
C GLY A 303 30.14 -45.17 -16.52
N ASP A 304 31.46 -45.27 -16.31
CA ASP A 304 32.48 -44.22 -16.10
C ASP A 304 32.59 -43.02 -17.07
N GLN A 305 31.56 -42.59 -17.81
CA GLN A 305 31.75 -41.64 -18.93
C GLN A 305 30.75 -40.48 -19.13
N VAL A 306 29.87 -40.12 -18.17
CA VAL A 306 29.09 -38.86 -18.32
C VAL A 306 29.00 -38.05 -17.02
N VAL A 307 29.69 -36.90 -16.97
CA VAL A 307 29.73 -35.94 -15.84
C VAL A 307 29.11 -34.60 -16.27
N LEU A 308 28.17 -34.07 -15.47
CA LEU A 308 27.54 -32.74 -15.64
C LEU A 308 28.56 -31.60 -15.45
N ARG A 309 28.47 -30.56 -16.30
CA ARG A 309 29.34 -29.36 -16.27
C ARG A 309 29.24 -28.66 -14.90
N GLY A 310 30.34 -28.71 -14.14
CA GLY A 310 30.59 -27.81 -13.01
C GLY A 310 30.29 -28.35 -11.61
N TRP A 311 29.88 -29.62 -11.44
CA TRP A 311 29.61 -30.14 -10.09
C TRP A 311 30.84 -30.69 -9.38
N GLU A 312 31.85 -31.21 -10.08
CA GLU A 312 33.03 -31.69 -9.36
C GLU A 312 33.90 -30.53 -8.89
N ASN A 313 34.11 -30.47 -7.57
CA ASN A 313 35.24 -29.79 -6.91
C ASN A 313 36.63 -30.24 -7.44
N GLY A 314 36.70 -31.02 -8.51
CA GLY A 314 37.90 -31.58 -9.14
C GLY A 314 38.65 -30.65 -10.11
N ASN A 315 38.10 -29.51 -10.53
CA ASN A 315 38.81 -28.68 -11.52
C ASN A 315 39.91 -27.76 -10.96
N GLN A 316 40.04 -27.63 -9.63
CA GLN A 316 41.25 -27.05 -9.04
C GLN A 316 42.44 -28.05 -9.09
N TRP A 317 42.16 -29.35 -9.10
CA TRP A 317 43.18 -30.42 -9.04
C TRP A 317 43.71 -30.84 -10.41
N ASN A 318 43.04 -30.47 -11.51
CA ASN A 318 43.47 -30.70 -12.90
C ASN A 318 44.30 -29.54 -13.49
N LEU A 319 44.42 -28.43 -12.76
CA LEU A 319 45.38 -27.37 -13.07
C LEU A 319 46.72 -27.81 -12.49
N ASP A 320 47.78 -27.76 -13.30
CA ASP A 320 49.12 -28.00 -12.75
C ASP A 320 49.46 -26.95 -11.66
N THR A 321 50.48 -27.21 -10.85
CA THR A 321 50.82 -26.33 -9.72
C THR A 321 51.13 -24.89 -10.14
N ARG A 322 51.58 -24.68 -11.39
CA ARG A 322 51.83 -23.35 -11.96
C ARG A 322 50.51 -22.71 -12.40
N GLU A 323 49.62 -23.45 -13.04
CA GLU A 323 48.29 -23.01 -13.48
C GLU A 323 47.35 -22.68 -12.33
N HIS A 324 47.37 -23.48 -11.25
CA HIS A 324 46.58 -23.21 -10.06
C HIS A 324 47.06 -21.94 -9.36
N ARG A 325 48.38 -21.71 -9.32
CA ARG A 325 48.97 -20.48 -8.81
C ARG A 325 48.60 -19.28 -9.69
N LEU A 326 48.66 -19.45 -11.02
CA LEU A 326 48.27 -18.40 -11.96
C LEU A 326 46.79 -18.05 -11.86
N PHE A 327 45.92 -19.07 -11.77
CA PHE A 327 44.49 -18.86 -11.67
C PHE A 327 44.10 -18.23 -10.33
N ARG A 328 44.65 -18.71 -9.21
CA ARG A 328 44.31 -18.21 -7.87
C ARG A 328 44.93 -16.85 -7.57
N ASP A 329 46.20 -16.66 -7.91
CA ASP A 329 47.00 -15.52 -7.43
C ASP A 329 47.06 -14.37 -8.43
N VAL A 330 46.88 -14.64 -9.74
CA VAL A 330 46.97 -13.61 -10.80
C VAL A 330 45.61 -13.34 -11.43
N LEU A 331 44.87 -14.39 -11.82
CA LEU A 331 43.62 -14.23 -12.57
C LEU A 331 42.40 -14.00 -11.67
N LEU A 332 42.19 -14.77 -10.60
CA LEU A 332 40.98 -14.70 -9.76
C LEU A 332 40.68 -13.29 -9.23
N PRO A 333 41.67 -12.52 -8.75
CA PRO A 333 41.43 -11.17 -8.25
C PRO A 333 40.91 -10.24 -9.36
N SER A 334 41.54 -10.25 -10.54
CA SER A 334 41.15 -9.39 -11.68
C SER A 334 39.93 -9.90 -12.45
N LEU A 335 39.66 -11.21 -12.42
CA LEU A 335 38.50 -11.84 -13.06
C LEU A 335 37.23 -11.73 -12.22
N ARG A 336 37.35 -11.65 -10.89
CA ARG A 336 36.22 -11.32 -10.00
C ARG A 336 35.63 -9.95 -10.31
N ASP A 337 36.45 -8.99 -10.71
CA ASP A 337 35.98 -7.66 -11.15
C ASP A 337 35.16 -7.74 -12.44
N LEU A 338 35.30 -8.82 -13.21
CA LEU A 338 34.53 -9.16 -14.40
C LEU A 338 33.44 -10.23 -14.12
N GLY A 339 33.20 -10.59 -12.86
CA GLY A 339 32.20 -11.58 -12.45
C GLY A 339 32.54 -13.05 -12.76
N ILE A 340 33.76 -13.34 -13.23
CA ILE A 340 34.19 -14.71 -13.57
C ILE A 340 34.76 -15.40 -12.33
N THR A 341 34.05 -16.42 -11.82
CA THR A 341 34.44 -17.14 -10.59
C THR A 341 35.11 -18.50 -10.85
N SER A 342 35.19 -18.95 -12.10
CA SER A 342 35.83 -20.22 -12.48
C SER A 342 36.52 -20.11 -13.84
N PHE A 343 37.40 -21.07 -14.18
CA PHE A 343 38.14 -21.08 -15.44
C PHE A 343 37.27 -21.43 -16.66
N GLN A 344 36.12 -22.06 -16.43
CA GLN A 344 35.27 -22.64 -17.48
C GLN A 344 34.69 -21.62 -18.49
N PRO A 345 34.22 -20.42 -18.08
CA PRO A 345 33.73 -19.39 -19.00
C PRO A 345 34.81 -18.90 -19.97
N LEU A 346 36.08 -18.84 -19.53
CA LEU A 346 37.21 -18.46 -20.38
C LEU A 346 37.47 -19.46 -21.51
N LEU A 347 37.00 -20.70 -21.38
CA LEU A 347 37.11 -21.72 -22.42
C LEU A 347 36.01 -21.60 -23.49
N GLN A 348 34.97 -20.81 -23.22
CA GLN A 348 33.76 -20.68 -24.05
C GLN A 348 33.67 -19.36 -24.81
N VAL A 349 34.40 -18.33 -24.38
CA VAL A 349 34.59 -17.07 -25.14
C VAL A 349 35.32 -17.31 -26.46
N SER A 350 35.18 -16.43 -27.44
CA SER A 350 36.01 -16.46 -28.66
C SER A 350 37.48 -16.11 -28.39
N ASP A 351 38.35 -16.40 -29.35
CA ASP A 351 39.77 -15.98 -29.29
C ASP A 351 39.90 -14.46 -29.15
N LEU A 352 39.08 -13.69 -29.86
CA LEU A 352 39.09 -12.23 -29.79
C LEU A 352 38.71 -11.73 -28.39
N MET A 353 37.65 -12.30 -27.79
CA MET A 353 37.20 -11.92 -26.46
C MET A 353 38.18 -12.37 -25.38
N PHE A 354 38.78 -13.55 -25.53
CA PHE A 354 39.83 -14.01 -24.63
C PHE A 354 41.05 -13.08 -24.65
N ASP A 355 41.50 -12.65 -25.83
CA ASP A 355 42.63 -11.72 -25.98
C ASP A 355 42.30 -10.36 -25.36
N LYS A 356 41.05 -9.90 -25.50
CA LYS A 356 40.53 -8.68 -24.86
C LYS A 356 40.56 -8.80 -23.33
N ILE A 357 40.05 -9.90 -22.77
CA ILE A 357 40.06 -10.18 -21.32
C ILE A 357 41.51 -10.25 -20.81
N ALA A 358 42.38 -10.97 -21.52
CA ALA A 358 43.78 -11.14 -21.13
C ALA A 358 44.57 -9.83 -21.18
N SER A 359 44.32 -8.98 -22.18
CA SER A 359 44.92 -7.63 -22.27
C SER A 359 44.51 -6.73 -21.11
N HIS A 360 43.28 -6.90 -20.59
CA HIS A 360 42.75 -6.14 -19.46
C HIS A 360 43.42 -6.52 -18.12
N ILE A 361 43.86 -7.77 -17.97
CA ILE A 361 44.40 -8.30 -16.71
C ILE A 361 45.91 -8.02 -16.56
N LYS A 362 46.57 -7.38 -17.54
CA LYS A 362 48.01 -7.06 -17.54
C LYS A 362 48.91 -8.25 -17.17
N MET A 363 48.64 -9.41 -17.77
CA MET A 363 49.36 -10.65 -17.49
C MET A 363 50.77 -10.67 -18.12
N PRO A 364 51.78 -11.28 -17.49
CA PRO A 364 53.10 -11.50 -18.11
C PRO A 364 52.98 -12.27 -19.43
N ALA A 365 53.77 -11.88 -20.45
CA ALA A 365 53.66 -12.42 -21.81
C ALA A 365 53.83 -13.96 -21.88
N GLU A 366 54.69 -14.52 -21.03
CA GLU A 366 54.89 -15.98 -20.93
C GLU A 366 53.67 -16.70 -20.36
N ASP A 367 52.96 -16.10 -19.41
CA ASP A 367 51.79 -16.70 -18.78
C ASP A 367 50.54 -16.57 -19.67
N TYR A 368 50.42 -15.46 -20.41
CA TYR A 368 49.44 -15.30 -21.48
C TYR A 368 49.62 -16.38 -22.55
N LYS A 369 50.85 -16.55 -23.04
CA LYS A 369 51.20 -17.58 -24.03
C LYS A 369 50.88 -18.98 -23.53
N HIS A 370 51.15 -19.25 -22.24
CA HIS A 370 50.82 -20.53 -21.61
C HIS A 370 49.31 -20.79 -21.58
N LEU A 371 48.50 -19.80 -21.18
CA LEU A 371 47.04 -19.93 -21.14
C LEU A 371 46.40 -20.09 -22.51
N VAL A 372 46.87 -19.35 -23.53
CA VAL A 372 46.39 -19.49 -24.91
C VAL A 372 46.66 -20.90 -25.42
N ILE A 373 47.88 -21.42 -25.21
CA ILE A 373 48.25 -22.80 -25.60
C ILE A 373 47.37 -23.82 -24.87
N ARG A 374 47.12 -23.64 -23.57
CA ARG A 374 46.29 -24.55 -22.77
C ARG A 374 44.82 -24.52 -23.19
N ARG A 375 44.24 -23.33 -23.38
CA ARG A 375 42.87 -23.12 -23.86
C ARG A 375 42.67 -23.79 -25.22
N ARG A 376 43.62 -23.61 -26.16
CA ARG A 376 43.60 -24.29 -27.46
C ARG A 376 43.71 -25.81 -27.33
N ARG A 377 44.62 -26.32 -26.48
CA ARG A 377 44.74 -27.77 -26.23
C ARG A 377 43.47 -28.36 -25.62
N LEU A 378 42.81 -27.66 -24.69
CA LEU A 378 41.56 -28.10 -24.08
C LEU A 378 40.40 -28.06 -25.08
N GLN A 379 40.29 -26.99 -25.89
CA GLN A 379 39.31 -26.92 -26.97
C GLN A 379 39.52 -27.99 -28.04
N GLN A 380 40.78 -28.31 -28.37
CA GLN A 380 41.15 -29.38 -29.31
C GLN A 380 40.87 -30.77 -28.73
N SER A 381 41.27 -31.03 -27.49
CA SER A 381 40.96 -32.28 -26.78
C SER A 381 39.43 -32.49 -26.68
N TRP A 382 38.68 -31.42 -26.41
CA TRP A 382 37.22 -31.43 -26.45
C TRP A 382 36.64 -31.58 -27.85
N ALA A 383 37.28 -31.06 -28.89
CA ALA A 383 36.84 -31.29 -30.27
C ALA A 383 37.08 -32.75 -30.71
N GLN A 384 38.14 -33.38 -30.18
CA GLN A 384 38.52 -34.77 -30.45
C GLN A 384 37.69 -35.81 -29.70
N THR A 385 37.03 -35.44 -28.59
CA THR A 385 36.20 -36.34 -27.76
C THR A 385 34.72 -36.39 -28.17
N LYS A 386 34.35 -35.93 -29.37
CA LYS A 386 32.93 -35.75 -29.78
C LYS A 386 32.46 -36.70 -30.88
N GLU A 387 31.23 -37.19 -30.72
CA GLU A 387 30.43 -37.75 -31.80
C GLU A 387 30.02 -36.66 -32.80
N THR A 388 30.13 -36.97 -34.09
CA THR A 388 29.90 -36.05 -35.20
C THR A 388 28.41 -35.79 -35.43
N GLY A 389 27.97 -34.52 -35.37
CA GLY A 389 26.63 -34.07 -35.76
C GLY A 389 26.53 -32.55 -35.94
N LEU A 390 25.78 -32.12 -36.97
CA LEU A 390 25.59 -30.71 -37.40
C LEU A 390 25.03 -29.79 -36.30
N THR A 391 24.22 -30.32 -35.38
CA THR A 391 23.61 -29.59 -34.26
C THR A 391 24.64 -29.11 -33.25
N TYR A 392 25.76 -29.82 -33.08
CA TYR A 392 26.74 -29.48 -32.06
C TYR A 392 27.62 -28.29 -32.45
N ALA A 393 28.05 -28.21 -33.70
CA ALA A 393 28.84 -27.08 -34.20
C ALA A 393 28.03 -25.78 -34.10
N TYR A 394 26.76 -25.81 -34.51
CA TYR A 394 25.84 -24.68 -34.41
C TYR A 394 25.60 -24.24 -32.95
N LEU A 395 25.42 -25.18 -32.03
CA LEU A 395 25.24 -24.87 -30.60
C LEU A 395 26.53 -24.34 -29.95
N LYS A 396 27.71 -24.75 -30.43
CA LYS A 396 28.99 -24.23 -29.95
C LYS A 396 29.19 -22.79 -30.41
N ASP A 397 28.99 -22.51 -31.69
CA ASP A 397 29.17 -21.17 -32.24
C ASP A 397 28.14 -20.21 -31.63
N LEU A 398 26.90 -20.65 -31.44
CA LEU A 398 25.86 -19.90 -30.75
C LEU A 398 26.18 -19.70 -29.25
N ALA A 399 26.72 -20.70 -28.55
CA ALA A 399 27.12 -20.54 -27.15
C ALA A 399 28.32 -19.58 -27.00
N THR A 400 29.29 -19.63 -27.93
CA THR A 400 30.40 -18.69 -27.97
C THR A 400 29.91 -17.27 -28.29
N GLU A 401 28.98 -17.12 -29.24
CA GLU A 401 28.35 -15.84 -29.56
C GLU A 401 27.55 -15.27 -28.39
N ILE A 402 26.75 -16.09 -27.70
CA ILE A 402 25.99 -15.67 -26.52
C ILE A 402 26.91 -15.28 -25.38
N VAL A 403 27.97 -16.05 -25.12
CA VAL A 403 28.93 -15.74 -24.04
C VAL A 403 29.76 -14.51 -24.40
N ASP A 404 30.12 -14.31 -25.66
CA ASP A 404 30.80 -13.09 -26.11
C ASP A 404 29.88 -11.87 -26.00
N GLN A 405 28.63 -11.96 -26.45
CA GLN A 405 27.61 -10.90 -26.27
C GLN A 405 27.36 -10.62 -24.79
N MET A 406 27.34 -11.65 -23.95
CA MET A 406 27.31 -11.53 -22.50
C MET A 406 28.51 -10.71 -22.01
N PHE A 407 29.74 -11.00 -22.43
CA PHE A 407 30.91 -10.18 -22.03
C PHE A 407 30.92 -8.76 -22.62
N GLU A 408 30.31 -8.54 -23.79
CA GLU A 408 30.22 -7.20 -24.41
C GLU A 408 29.08 -6.34 -23.86
N HIS A 409 28.03 -6.96 -23.32
CA HIS A 409 26.80 -6.28 -22.90
C HIS A 409 26.47 -6.42 -21.40
N TRP A 410 27.18 -7.26 -20.64
CA TRP A 410 27.08 -7.26 -19.17
C TRP A 410 27.88 -6.11 -18.56
N ASP A 411 27.18 -5.00 -18.28
CA ASP A 411 27.59 -4.13 -17.19
C ASP A 411 27.08 -4.72 -15.86
N PHE A 412 27.82 -5.72 -15.37
CA PHE A 412 27.52 -6.43 -14.13
C PHE A 412 27.42 -5.45 -12.95
N LYS A 413 28.18 -4.35 -12.97
CA LYS A 413 28.21 -3.34 -11.92
C LYS A 413 26.94 -2.50 -11.93
N SER A 414 26.50 -2.03 -13.09
CA SER A 414 25.27 -1.23 -13.21
C SER A 414 24.00 -2.04 -12.93
N GLN A 415 23.98 -3.33 -13.26
CA GLN A 415 22.84 -4.19 -12.97
C GLN A 415 22.83 -4.66 -11.51
N LEU A 416 23.97 -5.01 -10.90
CA LEU A 416 24.00 -5.27 -9.44
C LEU A 416 23.65 -3.99 -8.67
N GLN A 417 24.13 -2.84 -9.11
CA GLN A 417 23.88 -1.56 -8.45
C GLN A 417 22.42 -1.13 -8.63
N GLY A 418 21.79 -1.40 -9.78
CA GLY A 418 20.34 -1.29 -10.00
C GLY A 418 19.52 -2.29 -9.16
N SER A 419 20.05 -3.49 -8.93
CA SER A 419 19.45 -4.53 -8.06
C SER A 419 19.60 -4.22 -6.57
N LEU A 420 20.65 -3.50 -6.19
CA LEU A 420 20.94 -3.06 -4.81
C LEU A 420 20.21 -1.77 -4.44
N THR A 421 19.78 -0.97 -5.43
CA THR A 421 18.96 0.25 -5.21
C THR A 421 17.46 0.00 -5.21
N ASN A 422 16.99 -1.13 -5.75
CA ASN A 422 15.62 -1.59 -5.59
C ASN A 422 15.52 -2.42 -4.31
N ASP A 423 14.60 -2.04 -3.42
CA ASP A 423 14.43 -2.57 -2.07
C ASP A 423 14.60 -4.10 -1.97
N PHE A 424 15.76 -4.55 -1.48
CA PHE A 424 15.86 -5.84 -0.78
C PHE A 424 16.61 -5.73 0.54
N ARG A 425 15.86 -6.07 1.59
CA ARG A 425 16.36 -6.74 2.79
C ARG A 425 17.31 -7.88 2.38
N ALA A 426 18.27 -8.22 3.25
CA ALA A 426 19.30 -9.24 3.03
C ALA A 426 18.79 -10.51 2.27
N PRO A 427 19.63 -11.18 1.45
CA PRO A 427 19.26 -12.35 0.62
C PRO A 427 18.43 -13.45 1.32
N LYS A 428 18.60 -13.66 2.63
CA LYS A 428 17.75 -14.57 3.44
C LYS A 428 16.26 -14.22 3.43
N SER A 429 15.92 -12.97 3.15
CA SER A 429 14.56 -12.45 3.19
C SER A 429 13.79 -12.59 1.88
N ILE A 430 14.40 -13.09 0.80
CA ILE A 430 13.73 -13.31 -0.51
C ILE A 430 13.83 -14.74 -1.02
N GLU A 431 14.61 -15.58 -0.34
CA GLU A 431 14.68 -17.03 -0.57
C GLU A 431 13.30 -17.71 -0.57
N HIS A 432 12.29 -17.04 0.00
CA HIS A 432 10.92 -17.48 0.03
C HIS A 432 10.08 -17.21 -1.23
N MET A 433 10.50 -16.28 -2.10
CA MET A 433 9.80 -15.97 -3.36
C MET A 433 10.25 -16.90 -4.50
N PHE A 434 11.44 -17.49 -4.40
CA PHE A 434 12.04 -18.35 -5.43
C PHE A 434 11.98 -19.86 -5.10
N ARG A 435 11.20 -20.26 -4.10
CA ARG A 435 10.85 -21.68 -3.86
C ARG A 435 9.35 -21.95 -4.05
N PRO A 436 8.79 -21.91 -5.28
CA PRO A 436 7.39 -22.29 -5.52
C PRO A 436 7.10 -23.75 -5.12
N GLN A 437 7.99 -24.70 -5.44
CA GLN A 437 7.67 -26.13 -5.31
C GLN A 437 7.68 -26.67 -3.88
N GLN A 438 8.36 -26.04 -2.92
CA GLN A 438 8.40 -26.55 -1.53
C GLN A 438 7.30 -25.96 -0.63
N ARG A 439 6.73 -24.79 -0.95
CA ARG A 439 5.75 -24.12 -0.07
C ARG A 439 4.31 -24.55 -0.27
N TYR A 440 3.92 -24.92 -1.49
CA TYR A 440 2.51 -25.17 -1.84
C TYR A 440 2.14 -26.65 -1.96
N GLY A 441 3.08 -27.56 -1.68
CA GLY A 441 2.95 -28.98 -2.04
C GLY A 441 1.69 -29.69 -1.51
N ARG A 442 1.04 -29.23 -0.44
CA ARG A 442 -0.22 -29.83 0.03
C ARG A 442 -1.46 -29.21 -0.61
N GLU A 443 -1.56 -27.87 -0.61
CA GLU A 443 -2.74 -27.18 -1.16
C GLU A 443 -2.78 -27.25 -2.68
N GLU A 444 -1.64 -27.14 -3.36
CA GLU A 444 -1.58 -27.29 -4.81
C GLU A 444 -1.93 -28.72 -5.23
N LYS A 445 -1.50 -29.74 -4.48
CA LYS A 445 -1.93 -31.12 -4.72
C LYS A 445 -3.44 -31.29 -4.52
N GLU A 446 -4.01 -30.67 -3.49
CA GLU A 446 -5.47 -30.70 -3.26
C GLU A 446 -6.22 -30.02 -4.40
N ILE A 447 -5.75 -28.86 -4.87
CA ILE A 447 -6.33 -28.14 -6.00
C ILE A 447 -6.21 -28.96 -7.29
N ARG A 448 -5.01 -29.46 -7.61
CA ARG A 448 -4.80 -30.32 -8.79
C ARG A 448 -5.60 -31.62 -8.73
N SER A 449 -5.93 -32.12 -7.54
CA SER A 449 -6.80 -33.30 -7.41
C SER A 449 -8.28 -33.01 -7.71
N LYS A 450 -8.69 -31.73 -7.68
CA LYS A 450 -10.04 -31.27 -8.01
C LYS A 450 -10.20 -30.86 -9.48
N ILE A 451 -9.12 -30.86 -10.26
CA ILE A 451 -9.09 -30.35 -11.63
C ILE A 451 -8.70 -31.48 -12.57
N SER A 452 -9.48 -31.69 -13.64
CA SER A 452 -9.14 -32.68 -14.65
C SER A 452 -7.95 -32.23 -15.53
N GLN A 453 -7.28 -33.17 -16.20
CA GLN A 453 -6.17 -32.83 -17.10
C GLN A 453 -6.57 -31.86 -18.23
N ALA A 454 -7.82 -31.97 -18.72
CA ALA A 454 -8.35 -31.09 -19.76
C ALA A 454 -8.60 -29.65 -19.25
N GLU A 455 -8.80 -29.47 -17.94
CA GLU A 455 -9.08 -28.18 -17.31
C GLU A 455 -7.83 -27.48 -16.77
N LEU A 456 -6.69 -28.18 -16.70
CA LEU A 456 -5.42 -27.61 -16.27
C LEU A 456 -5.02 -26.35 -17.05
N PRO A 457 -5.17 -26.27 -18.39
CA PRO A 457 -4.86 -25.05 -19.12
C PRO A 457 -5.68 -23.85 -18.63
N ARG A 458 -6.98 -24.03 -18.39
CA ARG A 458 -7.85 -22.96 -17.88
C ARG A 458 -7.49 -22.58 -16.45
N PHE A 459 -7.17 -23.54 -15.59
CA PHE A 459 -6.68 -23.26 -14.24
C PHE A 459 -5.40 -22.43 -14.25
N GLU A 460 -4.45 -22.78 -15.13
CA GLU A 460 -3.19 -22.04 -15.23
C GLU A 460 -3.39 -20.64 -15.82
N GLU A 461 -4.30 -20.47 -16.80
CA GLU A 461 -4.71 -19.16 -17.29
C GLU A 461 -5.28 -18.29 -16.15
N ILE A 462 -6.19 -18.83 -15.35
CA ILE A 462 -6.74 -18.15 -14.17
C ILE A 462 -5.63 -17.76 -13.21
N ARG A 463 -4.71 -18.68 -12.91
CA ARG A 463 -3.60 -18.42 -11.99
C ARG A 463 -2.70 -17.30 -12.51
N GLN A 464 -2.39 -17.29 -13.81
CA GLN A 464 -1.64 -16.19 -14.44
C GLN A 464 -2.39 -14.86 -14.39
N PHE A 465 -3.71 -14.86 -14.57
CA PHE A 465 -4.54 -13.67 -14.39
C PHE A 465 -4.38 -13.08 -12.98
N PHE A 466 -4.46 -13.89 -11.93
CA PHE A 466 -4.24 -13.38 -10.56
C PHE A 466 -2.82 -12.85 -10.34
N TYR A 467 -1.79 -13.50 -10.89
CA TYR A 467 -0.41 -13.01 -10.79
C TYR A 467 -0.18 -11.71 -11.57
N LEU A 468 -0.86 -11.53 -12.71
CA LEU A 468 -0.76 -10.31 -13.52
C LEU A 468 -1.18 -9.06 -12.74
N TYR A 469 -2.18 -9.18 -11.86
CA TYR A 469 -2.69 -8.09 -11.03
C TYR A 469 -2.14 -8.08 -9.60
N GLU A 470 -1.11 -8.86 -9.32
CA GLU A 470 -0.44 -8.86 -8.01
C GLU A 470 0.23 -7.51 -7.73
N THR A 471 0.11 -7.01 -6.49
CA THR A 471 0.76 -5.76 -6.08
C THR A 471 1.38 -5.89 -4.69
N THR A 472 2.40 -5.08 -4.40
CA THR A 472 2.91 -4.86 -3.04
C THR A 472 2.48 -3.50 -2.47
N GLY A 473 1.90 -2.64 -3.31
CA GLY A 473 1.63 -1.22 -3.07
C GLY A 473 0.45 -0.93 -2.14
N SER A 474 0.30 0.36 -1.82
CA SER A 474 -0.84 0.92 -1.06
C SER A 474 -2.13 0.95 -1.88
N ASN A 475 -2.02 0.96 -3.21
CA ASN A 475 -3.13 1.00 -4.17
C ASN A 475 -3.88 -0.33 -4.34
N MET A 476 -3.68 -1.32 -3.46
CA MET A 476 -4.41 -2.60 -3.56
C MET A 476 -5.92 -2.37 -3.58
N THR A 477 -6.63 -3.02 -4.50
CA THR A 477 -8.09 -3.05 -4.54
C THR A 477 -8.63 -4.28 -3.84
N HIS A 478 -7.85 -5.36 -3.78
CA HIS A 478 -8.23 -6.61 -3.17
C HIS A 478 -7.09 -7.19 -2.32
N CYS A 479 -7.43 -8.02 -1.35
CA CYS A 479 -6.47 -8.74 -0.53
C CYS A 479 -6.93 -10.18 -0.32
N SER A 480 -5.97 -11.08 -0.10
CA SER A 480 -6.24 -12.44 0.34
C SER A 480 -6.30 -12.50 1.86
N LEU A 481 -7.35 -13.10 2.40
CA LEU A 481 -7.43 -13.49 3.81
C LEU A 481 -6.39 -14.58 4.16
N MET A 482 -5.87 -15.30 3.17
CA MET A 482 -4.71 -16.21 3.29
C MET A 482 -3.37 -15.47 3.16
N GLY A 483 -3.35 -14.22 2.70
CA GLY A 483 -2.13 -13.42 2.56
C GLY A 483 -1.18 -14.09 1.55
N SER A 484 0.13 -14.07 1.84
CA SER A 484 1.13 -14.76 1.00
C SER A 484 1.05 -16.29 1.02
N GLN A 485 0.12 -16.87 1.78
CA GLN A 485 -0.16 -18.32 1.76
C GLN A 485 -1.19 -18.68 0.68
N ASP A 486 -1.77 -17.70 0.00
CA ASP A 486 -2.72 -17.94 -1.07
C ASP A 486 -2.03 -18.58 -2.29
N PRO A 487 -2.55 -19.67 -2.86
CA PRO A 487 -1.97 -20.27 -4.06
C PRO A 487 -2.05 -19.38 -5.31
N PHE A 488 -2.91 -18.36 -5.31
CA PHE A 488 -3.08 -17.40 -6.41
C PHE A 488 -2.27 -16.10 -6.22
N SER A 489 -1.48 -15.97 -5.14
CA SER A 489 -0.70 -14.76 -4.88
C SER A 489 0.51 -15.00 -3.97
N THR A 490 1.65 -14.42 -4.33
CA THR A 490 2.87 -14.39 -3.52
C THR A 490 2.85 -13.30 -2.44
N THR A 491 2.12 -12.20 -2.64
CA THR A 491 2.02 -11.04 -1.74
C THR A 491 0.78 -11.06 -0.86
N GLY A 492 -0.27 -11.77 -1.29
CA GLY A 492 -1.62 -11.73 -0.74
C GLY A 492 -2.40 -10.47 -1.07
N LYS A 493 -2.01 -9.70 -2.09
CA LYS A 493 -2.61 -8.42 -2.45
C LYS A 493 -2.70 -8.26 -3.96
N TRP A 494 -3.80 -7.70 -4.42
CA TRP A 494 -4.05 -7.45 -5.84
C TRP A 494 -4.55 -6.03 -6.10
N HIS A 495 -4.25 -5.53 -7.28
CA HIS A 495 -4.84 -4.34 -7.87
C HIS A 495 -5.55 -4.74 -9.16
N PHE A 496 -6.78 -5.21 -9.05
CA PHE A 496 -7.70 -5.35 -10.19
C PHE A 496 -8.32 -3.98 -10.49
N PRO A 497 -8.09 -3.38 -11.68
CA PRO A 497 -8.80 -2.19 -12.12
C PRO A 497 -10.32 -2.36 -12.13
N ASP A 498 -11.06 -1.26 -11.93
CA ASP A 498 -12.53 -1.27 -11.89
C ASP A 498 -13.19 -1.32 -13.29
N SER A 499 -12.40 -1.41 -14.35
CA SER A 499 -12.90 -1.57 -15.73
C SER A 499 -13.75 -2.84 -15.86
N GLU A 500 -14.86 -2.74 -16.59
CA GLU A 500 -15.83 -3.82 -16.75
C GLU A 500 -15.22 -5.14 -17.23
N ASP A 501 -14.27 -5.11 -18.17
CA ASP A 501 -13.62 -6.32 -18.71
C ASP A 501 -12.84 -7.09 -17.64
N VAL A 502 -12.02 -6.39 -16.85
CA VAL A 502 -11.20 -7.01 -15.80
C VAL A 502 -12.08 -7.53 -14.67
N GLN A 503 -13.11 -6.77 -14.26
CA GLN A 503 -14.04 -7.21 -13.23
C GLN A 503 -14.84 -8.44 -13.70
N THR A 504 -15.31 -8.44 -14.94
CA THR A 504 -15.99 -9.59 -15.54
C THR A 504 -15.10 -10.83 -15.52
N GLN A 505 -13.86 -10.72 -15.99
CA GLN A 505 -12.90 -11.83 -16.00
C GLN A 505 -12.58 -12.32 -14.57
N LEU A 506 -12.42 -11.41 -13.60
CA LEU A 506 -12.23 -11.75 -12.19
C LEU A 506 -13.41 -12.58 -11.65
N PHE A 507 -14.64 -12.12 -11.88
CA PHE A 507 -15.84 -12.77 -11.37
C PHE A 507 -16.09 -14.13 -12.02
N ASP A 508 -15.86 -14.26 -13.33
CA ASP A 508 -15.94 -15.53 -14.05
C ASP A 508 -14.88 -16.52 -13.56
N ASN A 509 -13.67 -16.05 -13.29
CA ASN A 509 -12.60 -16.88 -12.74
C ASN A 509 -12.94 -17.39 -11.33
N ILE A 510 -13.48 -16.54 -10.45
CA ILE A 510 -13.91 -16.96 -9.10
C ILE A 510 -15.04 -17.98 -9.19
N ALA A 511 -16.05 -17.73 -10.04
CA ALA A 511 -17.16 -18.65 -10.27
C ALA A 511 -16.68 -20.03 -10.76
N TRP A 512 -15.80 -20.03 -11.75
CA TRP A 512 -15.23 -21.25 -12.33
C TRP A 512 -14.48 -22.10 -11.29
N LEU A 513 -13.68 -21.44 -10.43
CA LEU A 513 -12.95 -22.09 -9.35
C LEU A 513 -13.89 -22.67 -8.28
N TYR A 514 -14.92 -21.92 -7.90
CA TYR A 514 -15.90 -22.35 -6.91
C TYR A 514 -16.65 -23.60 -7.36
N ASP A 515 -17.05 -23.69 -8.63
CA ASP A 515 -17.73 -24.87 -9.19
C ASP A 515 -16.89 -26.16 -9.12
N ARG A 516 -15.57 -26.03 -9.00
CA ARG A 516 -14.63 -27.15 -8.82
C ARG A 516 -14.24 -27.38 -7.36
N GLY A 517 -14.95 -26.76 -6.42
CA GLY A 517 -14.66 -26.87 -4.99
C GLY A 517 -13.34 -26.20 -4.58
N ILE A 518 -12.87 -25.22 -5.36
CA ILE A 518 -11.69 -24.40 -5.08
C ILE A 518 -12.18 -23.01 -4.66
N CYS A 519 -12.37 -22.83 -3.36
CA CYS A 519 -12.82 -21.55 -2.82
C CYS A 519 -11.66 -20.56 -2.75
N GLN A 520 -11.92 -19.32 -3.18
CA GLN A 520 -10.99 -18.21 -3.00
C GLN A 520 -11.13 -17.63 -1.59
N TYR A 521 -10.12 -16.86 -1.18
CA TYR A 521 -10.09 -16.17 0.11
C TYR A 521 -10.01 -14.65 -0.07
N ILE A 522 -10.62 -14.15 -1.15
CA ILE A 522 -10.48 -12.78 -1.58
C ILE A 522 -11.45 -11.85 -0.83
N SER A 523 -10.91 -10.69 -0.44
CA SER A 523 -11.66 -9.55 0.04
C SER A 523 -11.37 -8.33 -0.83
N GLU A 524 -12.39 -7.54 -1.10
CA GLU A 524 -12.38 -6.34 -1.93
C GLU A 524 -12.51 -5.08 -1.08
N ARG A 525 -11.79 -4.02 -1.42
CA ARG A 525 -11.97 -2.71 -0.79
C ARG A 525 -13.10 -1.96 -1.47
N GLN A 526 -13.89 -1.23 -0.69
CA GLN A 526 -14.89 -0.31 -1.21
C GLN A 526 -14.23 0.75 -2.09
N THR A 527 -14.87 1.07 -3.22
CA THR A 527 -14.63 2.32 -3.96
C THR A 527 -15.16 3.51 -3.15
N PRO A 528 -14.80 4.77 -3.48
CA PRO A 528 -15.31 5.93 -2.75
C PRO A 528 -16.84 5.99 -2.69
N LYS A 529 -17.50 5.50 -3.76
CA LYS A 529 -18.94 5.26 -3.83
C LYS A 529 -19.15 3.77 -4.05
N PHE A 530 -20.04 3.16 -3.26
CA PHE A 530 -20.27 1.73 -3.26
C PHE A 530 -21.75 1.44 -2.96
N PRO A 531 -22.29 0.28 -3.40
CA PRO A 531 -23.61 -0.15 -2.95
C PRO A 531 -23.60 -0.29 -1.42
N PHE A 532 -24.68 0.12 -0.75
CA PHE A 532 -24.78 -0.04 0.68
C PHE A 532 -24.78 -1.53 1.03
N ILE A 533 -23.87 -1.91 1.92
CA ILE A 533 -23.63 -3.29 2.32
C ILE A 533 -23.62 -3.37 3.84
N GLU A 534 -24.27 -4.38 4.39
CA GLU A 534 -24.31 -4.65 5.82
C GLU A 534 -24.24 -6.16 6.10
N ASP A 535 -23.71 -6.51 7.28
CA ASP A 535 -23.66 -7.91 7.75
C ASP A 535 -24.57 -8.07 8.96
N PHE A 536 -25.35 -9.16 8.97
CA PHE A 536 -26.11 -9.62 10.13
C PHE A 536 -25.39 -10.80 10.76
N ASP A 537 -24.91 -10.62 11.99
CA ASP A 537 -24.08 -11.60 12.67
C ASP A 537 -24.65 -11.95 14.05
N ILE A 538 -25.10 -13.18 14.22
CA ILE A 538 -25.40 -13.74 15.56
C ILE A 538 -24.51 -14.94 15.86
N GLN A 539 -24.17 -15.10 17.12
CA GLN A 539 -23.41 -16.23 17.64
C GLN A 539 -24.32 -17.14 18.45
N CYS A 540 -23.95 -18.41 18.47
CA CYS A 540 -24.73 -19.41 19.15
C CYS A 540 -23.82 -20.54 19.65
N ALA A 541 -24.12 -21.08 20.83
CA ALA A 541 -23.45 -22.27 21.33
C ALA A 541 -23.67 -23.47 20.39
N THR A 542 -22.73 -24.42 20.39
CA THR A 542 -22.81 -25.60 19.50
C THR A 542 -23.88 -26.61 19.91
N ASP A 543 -24.46 -26.46 21.08
CA ASP A 543 -25.47 -27.32 21.69
C ASP A 543 -26.85 -26.63 21.84
N TRP A 544 -27.05 -25.50 21.16
CA TRP A 544 -28.31 -24.75 21.23
C TRP A 544 -29.54 -25.54 20.77
N LYS A 545 -29.31 -26.55 19.92
CA LYS A 545 -30.30 -27.53 19.47
C LYS A 545 -29.59 -28.87 19.27
N ALA A 546 -30.34 -29.96 19.36
CA ALA A 546 -29.82 -31.27 18.98
C ALA A 546 -29.41 -31.26 17.49
N ALA A 547 -28.22 -31.76 17.20
CA ALA A 547 -27.77 -31.93 15.81
C ALA A 547 -28.64 -32.97 15.09
N ASP A 548 -28.90 -32.74 13.80
CA ASP A 548 -29.59 -33.73 12.97
C ASP A 548 -28.78 -35.04 12.89
N PRO A 549 -29.43 -36.21 12.75
CA PRO A 549 -28.74 -37.48 12.55
C PRO A 549 -27.75 -37.39 11.37
N GLY A 550 -26.47 -37.65 11.65
CA GLY A 550 -25.40 -37.62 10.64
C GLY A 550 -24.63 -36.30 10.52
N LYS A 551 -25.03 -35.23 11.23
CA LYS A 551 -24.23 -34.00 11.35
C LYS A 551 -23.44 -33.98 12.66
N GLU A 552 -22.20 -33.49 12.62
CA GLU A 552 -21.39 -33.29 13.84
C GLU A 552 -21.91 -32.17 14.74
N ARG A 553 -22.62 -31.19 14.15
CA ARG A 553 -23.09 -29.97 14.82
C ARG A 553 -24.47 -29.58 14.26
N PRO A 554 -25.33 -28.92 15.06
CA PRO A 554 -26.56 -28.34 14.53
C PRO A 554 -26.23 -27.20 13.56
N ASP A 555 -27.18 -26.89 12.68
CA ASP A 555 -27.07 -25.72 11.82
C ASP A 555 -27.13 -24.44 12.67
N PRO A 556 -26.54 -23.32 12.20
CA PRO A 556 -26.77 -22.02 12.80
C PRO A 556 -28.26 -21.64 12.75
N PRO A 557 -28.77 -20.85 13.72
CA PRO A 557 -30.16 -20.40 13.79
C PRO A 557 -30.48 -19.32 12.74
N ASP A 558 -30.26 -19.63 11.46
CA ASP A 558 -30.50 -18.76 10.31
C ASP A 558 -31.97 -18.31 10.23
N GLU A 559 -32.90 -19.19 10.61
CA GLU A 559 -34.35 -18.99 10.54
C GLU A 559 -34.86 -17.85 11.43
N LEU A 560 -34.11 -17.48 12.47
CA LEU A 560 -34.46 -16.34 13.33
C LEU A 560 -34.23 -15.00 12.64
N LEU A 561 -33.35 -14.96 11.64
CA LEU A 561 -33.00 -13.74 10.92
C LEU A 561 -33.64 -13.68 9.54
N VAL A 562 -33.62 -14.78 8.80
CA VAL A 562 -34.04 -14.85 7.40
C VAL A 562 -34.80 -16.14 7.13
N THR A 563 -36.03 -16.01 6.64
CA THR A 563 -36.78 -17.15 6.09
C THR A 563 -36.35 -17.39 4.65
N ARG A 564 -35.88 -18.60 4.33
CA ARG A 564 -35.34 -18.93 2.99
C ARG A 564 -36.43 -18.94 1.91
N PRO A 565 -36.08 -18.65 0.64
CA PRO A 565 -37.02 -18.71 -0.48
C PRO A 565 -37.57 -20.13 -0.69
N VAL A 566 -38.79 -20.21 -1.21
CA VAL A 566 -39.44 -21.48 -1.58
C VAL A 566 -39.96 -21.39 -3.01
N ARG A 567 -39.82 -22.46 -3.78
CA ARG A 567 -40.41 -22.56 -5.13
C ARG A 567 -41.83 -23.11 -5.04
N ASP A 568 -42.77 -22.43 -5.69
CA ASP A 568 -44.14 -22.91 -5.81
C ASP A 568 -44.26 -24.05 -6.83
N ALA A 569 -45.48 -24.57 -7.03
CA ALA A 569 -45.75 -25.65 -7.97
C ALA A 569 -45.42 -25.30 -9.44
N ASN A 570 -45.32 -24.00 -9.78
CA ASN A 570 -44.95 -23.50 -11.09
C ASN A 570 -43.45 -23.15 -11.19
N ASN A 571 -42.65 -23.60 -10.21
CA ASN A 571 -41.23 -23.30 -10.11
C ASN A 571 -40.92 -21.79 -9.97
N LYS A 572 -41.89 -20.98 -9.53
CA LYS A 572 -41.69 -19.55 -9.25
C LYS A 572 -41.19 -19.38 -7.82
N VAL A 573 -40.18 -18.53 -7.65
CA VAL A 573 -39.66 -18.17 -6.32
C VAL A 573 -40.69 -17.34 -5.57
N THR A 574 -41.02 -17.76 -4.35
CA THR A 574 -42.03 -17.16 -3.47
C THR A 574 -41.58 -17.23 -2.00
N GLY A 575 -42.40 -16.67 -1.10
CA GLY A 575 -42.18 -16.70 0.35
C GLY A 575 -41.85 -15.33 0.94
N SER A 576 -42.26 -15.11 2.20
CA SER A 576 -41.85 -13.93 2.96
C SER A 576 -40.39 -14.09 3.42
N PRO A 577 -39.59 -13.02 3.39
CA PRO A 577 -38.23 -13.03 3.93
C PRO A 577 -38.19 -13.05 5.47
N GLY A 578 -39.33 -12.80 6.13
CA GLY A 578 -39.46 -12.70 7.58
C GLY A 578 -39.49 -11.26 8.08
N LEU A 579 -40.14 -11.07 9.24
CA LEU A 579 -40.46 -9.76 9.79
C LEU A 579 -39.23 -8.91 10.16
N LEU A 580 -38.09 -9.53 10.48
CA LEU A 580 -36.84 -8.82 10.73
C LEU A 580 -36.39 -8.02 9.49
N LEU A 581 -36.43 -8.65 8.32
CA LEU A 581 -36.02 -8.04 7.06
C LEU A 581 -37.03 -6.99 6.59
N GLU A 582 -38.32 -7.20 6.84
CA GLU A 582 -39.36 -6.18 6.61
C GLU A 582 -39.10 -4.91 7.45
N LYS A 583 -38.80 -5.07 8.75
CA LYS A 583 -38.42 -3.97 9.65
C LYS A 583 -37.13 -3.29 9.22
N ARG A 584 -36.16 -4.07 8.71
CA ARG A 584 -34.92 -3.51 8.18
C ARG A 584 -35.15 -2.67 6.93
N ALA A 585 -35.94 -3.17 5.98
CA ALA A 585 -36.27 -2.47 4.75
C ALA A 585 -37.03 -1.18 5.05
N TRP A 586 -37.94 -1.20 6.03
CA TRP A 586 -38.60 0.01 6.53
C TRP A 586 -37.59 1.05 7.03
N ALA A 587 -36.60 0.64 7.82
CA ALA A 587 -35.54 1.54 8.29
C ALA A 587 -34.70 2.15 7.15
N VAL A 588 -34.45 1.40 6.06
CA VAL A 588 -33.82 1.93 4.85
C VAL A 588 -34.75 2.95 4.18
N HIS A 589 -36.02 2.58 3.96
CA HIS A 589 -36.99 3.39 3.24
C HIS A 589 -37.27 4.73 3.94
N MET A 590 -37.20 4.80 5.28
CA MET A 590 -37.28 6.08 6.02
C MET A 590 -36.20 7.09 5.60
N ILE A 591 -35.06 6.64 5.09
CA ILE A 591 -33.96 7.49 4.57
C ILE A 591 -34.09 7.69 3.05
N TYR A 592 -34.72 6.74 2.35
CA TYR A 592 -34.91 6.76 0.90
C TYR A 592 -36.40 6.65 0.53
N PRO A 593 -37.26 7.59 0.96
CA PRO A 593 -38.71 7.47 0.79
C PRO A 593 -39.15 7.57 -0.68
N ASN A 594 -38.30 8.09 -1.56
CA ASN A 594 -38.57 8.16 -3.00
C ASN A 594 -38.40 6.82 -3.73
N LEU A 595 -37.87 5.79 -3.06
CA LEU A 595 -37.72 4.46 -3.62
C LEU A 595 -38.96 3.62 -3.29
N GLU A 596 -39.89 3.55 -4.24
CA GLU A 596 -41.10 2.70 -4.16
C GLU A 596 -40.74 1.20 -4.13
N VAL A 597 -39.57 0.84 -4.67
CA VAL A 597 -39.09 -0.54 -4.67
C VAL A 597 -37.66 -0.57 -4.16
N LEU A 598 -37.43 -1.40 -3.14
CA LEU A 598 -36.10 -1.74 -2.65
C LEU A 598 -35.80 -3.21 -2.93
N GLU A 599 -34.63 -3.48 -3.51
CA GLU A 599 -34.12 -4.84 -3.66
C GLU A 599 -32.86 -5.04 -2.82
N VAL A 600 -32.75 -6.22 -2.21
CA VAL A 600 -31.55 -6.64 -1.47
C VAL A 600 -31.12 -8.03 -1.92
N LEU A 601 -29.84 -8.17 -2.22
CA LEU A 601 -29.20 -9.46 -2.44
C LEU A 601 -28.77 -10.02 -1.10
N VAL A 602 -29.13 -11.27 -0.84
CA VAL A 602 -28.81 -11.95 0.41
C VAL A 602 -27.80 -13.04 0.14
N TYR A 603 -26.66 -13.01 0.84
CA TYR A 603 -25.70 -14.10 0.88
C TYR A 603 -25.60 -14.65 2.30
N SER A 604 -25.58 -15.96 2.47
CA SER A 604 -25.28 -16.61 3.74
C SER A 604 -23.82 -17.06 3.77
N ALA A 605 -23.13 -16.66 4.82
CA ALA A 605 -21.87 -17.21 5.24
C ALA A 605 -21.98 -17.86 6.62
N SER A 606 -23.17 -18.36 6.94
CA SER A 606 -23.45 -19.05 8.19
C SER A 606 -22.64 -20.33 8.32
N GLY A 607 -22.25 -20.69 9.54
CA GLY A 607 -21.60 -21.95 9.86
C GLY A 607 -20.77 -21.87 11.13
N TYR A 608 -19.84 -22.80 11.29
CA TYR A 608 -19.02 -22.89 12.49
C TYR A 608 -17.81 -21.94 12.47
N ASN A 609 -17.76 -21.01 13.41
CA ASN A 609 -16.65 -20.07 13.61
C ASN A 609 -15.51 -20.74 14.39
N LYS A 610 -14.53 -21.30 13.67
CA LYS A 610 -13.37 -21.99 14.25
C LYS A 610 -12.51 -21.10 15.18
N GLY A 611 -12.53 -19.78 14.99
CA GLY A 611 -11.78 -18.83 15.82
C GLY A 611 -12.40 -18.60 17.19
N LYS A 612 -13.72 -18.71 17.29
CA LYS A 612 -14.49 -18.52 18.53
C LYS A 612 -15.04 -19.80 19.14
N ASP A 613 -15.01 -20.91 18.41
CA ASP A 613 -15.62 -22.19 18.80
C ASP A 613 -17.14 -22.05 19.04
N LEU A 614 -17.81 -21.33 18.13
CA LEU A 614 -19.25 -21.07 18.19
C LEU A 614 -19.87 -21.23 16.80
N LEU A 615 -21.15 -21.55 16.75
CA LEU A 615 -21.93 -21.38 15.52
C LEU A 615 -22.17 -19.89 15.29
N LYS A 616 -22.21 -19.51 14.02
CA LYS A 616 -22.45 -18.13 13.61
C LYS A 616 -23.42 -18.10 12.43
N SER A 617 -24.58 -17.49 12.61
CA SER A 617 -25.41 -17.08 11.47
C SER A 617 -24.87 -15.74 10.97
N SER A 618 -24.60 -15.64 9.68
CA SER A 618 -23.88 -14.50 9.09
C SER A 618 -24.44 -14.23 7.71
N PHE A 619 -25.23 -13.17 7.57
CA PHE A 619 -25.84 -12.78 6.30
C PHE A 619 -25.20 -11.50 5.79
N HIS A 620 -24.72 -11.52 4.56
CA HIS A 620 -24.22 -10.35 3.84
C HIS A 620 -25.35 -9.81 2.97
N LEU A 621 -25.78 -8.58 3.24
CA LEU A 621 -26.87 -7.91 2.54
C LEU A 621 -26.31 -6.81 1.66
N VAL A 622 -26.61 -6.87 0.36
CA VAL A 622 -26.15 -5.89 -0.62
C VAL A 622 -27.38 -5.19 -1.20
N TRP A 623 -27.45 -3.87 -1.04
CA TRP A 623 -28.53 -3.02 -1.53
C TRP A 623 -28.05 -2.27 -2.80
N PRO A 624 -28.16 -2.88 -4.00
CA PRO A 624 -27.50 -2.39 -5.21
C PRO A 624 -27.99 -1.02 -5.66
N GLN A 625 -29.23 -0.65 -5.32
CA GLN A 625 -29.87 0.62 -5.65
C GLN A 625 -29.42 1.78 -4.76
N LEU A 626 -28.72 1.48 -3.66
CA LEU A 626 -28.29 2.46 -2.66
C LEU A 626 -26.80 2.73 -2.80
N LEU A 627 -26.41 3.64 -3.67
CA LEU A 627 -25.03 4.09 -3.78
C LEU A 627 -24.73 5.11 -2.69
N VAL A 628 -23.82 4.72 -1.80
CA VAL A 628 -23.40 5.47 -0.61
C VAL A 628 -21.90 5.67 -0.61
N ASP A 629 -21.42 6.59 0.23
CA ASP A 629 -20.02 6.76 0.57
C ASP A 629 -19.74 6.26 2.01
N GLY A 630 -18.49 6.46 2.46
CA GLY A 630 -18.07 6.08 3.81
C GLY A 630 -18.77 6.85 4.93
N ASP A 631 -19.48 7.94 4.61
CA ASP A 631 -20.13 8.84 5.56
C ASP A 631 -21.63 8.54 5.68
N ARG A 632 -22.30 8.22 4.57
CA ARG A 632 -23.73 7.84 4.52
C ARG A 632 -23.98 6.43 5.05
N ALA A 633 -23.06 5.49 4.84
CA ALA A 633 -23.23 4.11 5.30
C ALA A 633 -23.37 3.98 6.84
N PRO A 634 -22.58 4.69 7.69
CA PRO A 634 -22.80 4.74 9.14
C PRO A 634 -24.18 5.25 9.55
N VAL A 635 -24.68 6.29 8.88
CA VAL A 635 -25.99 6.89 9.17
C VAL A 635 -27.11 5.86 9.01
N LEU A 636 -27.11 5.11 7.90
CA LEU A 636 -28.07 4.03 7.66
C LEU A 636 -28.12 3.03 8.83
N ARG A 637 -26.96 2.59 9.32
CA ARG A 637 -26.91 1.67 10.48
C ARG A 637 -27.41 2.32 11.76
N TYR A 638 -27.05 3.57 12.03
CA TYR A 638 -27.50 4.24 13.26
C TYR A 638 -29.02 4.40 13.30
N VAL A 639 -29.64 4.71 12.17
CA VAL A 639 -31.10 4.79 12.05
C VAL A 639 -31.74 3.43 12.30
N THR A 640 -31.21 2.37 11.70
CA THR A 640 -31.64 0.99 11.99
C THR A 640 -31.57 0.69 13.48
N LEU A 641 -30.43 0.97 14.13
CA LEU A 641 -30.26 0.74 15.56
C LEU A 641 -31.25 1.56 16.41
N GLY A 642 -31.52 2.81 16.03
CA GLY A 642 -32.47 3.67 16.72
C GLY A 642 -33.90 3.13 16.64
N ILE A 643 -34.35 2.73 15.45
CA ILE A 643 -35.67 2.12 15.22
C ILE A 643 -35.79 0.82 16.03
N PHE A 644 -34.78 -0.04 15.91
CA PHE A 644 -34.79 -1.35 16.55
C PHE A 644 -34.80 -1.23 18.08
N LYS A 645 -33.99 -0.34 18.66
CA LYS A 645 -34.00 -0.08 20.11
C LYS A 645 -35.32 0.50 20.60
N LYS A 646 -35.90 1.44 19.83
CA LYS A 646 -37.20 2.05 20.17
C LYS A 646 -38.30 0.98 20.22
N GLU A 647 -38.36 0.10 19.22
CA GLU A 647 -39.34 -1.00 19.19
C GLU A 647 -39.02 -2.10 20.21
N THR A 648 -37.75 -2.47 20.42
CA THR A 648 -37.34 -3.43 21.46
C THR A 648 -37.69 -2.96 22.87
N SER A 649 -37.76 -1.64 23.10
CA SER A 649 -38.17 -1.06 24.40
C SER A 649 -39.67 -1.21 24.67
N GLN A 650 -40.47 -1.54 23.66
CA GLN A 650 -41.89 -1.84 23.82
C GLN A 650 -42.05 -3.32 24.20
N LEU A 651 -42.44 -3.57 25.45
CA LEU A 651 -42.59 -4.93 25.98
C LEU A 651 -43.59 -5.74 25.13
N GLY A 652 -43.18 -6.93 24.70
CA GLY A 652 -44.02 -7.83 23.90
C GLY A 652 -44.03 -7.55 22.39
N SER A 653 -43.34 -6.50 21.92
CA SER A 653 -43.12 -6.27 20.49
C SER A 653 -42.33 -7.42 19.84
N PHE A 654 -42.38 -7.51 18.52
CA PHE A 654 -41.62 -8.53 17.79
C PHE A 654 -40.12 -8.42 18.06
N LEU A 655 -39.54 -7.21 17.92
CA LEU A 655 -38.12 -7.00 18.16
C LEU A 655 -37.72 -7.15 19.64
N ASN A 656 -38.64 -6.94 20.58
CA ASN A 656 -38.40 -7.25 22.00
C ASN A 656 -38.25 -8.76 22.23
N LYS A 657 -39.18 -9.56 21.65
CA LYS A 657 -39.14 -11.03 21.74
C LYS A 657 -37.91 -11.60 21.04
N LEU A 658 -37.66 -11.17 19.80
CA LEU A 658 -36.51 -11.62 19.02
C LEU A 658 -35.19 -11.27 19.72
N GLN A 659 -35.00 -10.03 20.18
CA GLN A 659 -33.77 -9.65 20.89
C GLN A 659 -33.57 -10.48 22.17
N THR A 660 -34.65 -10.80 22.89
CA THR A 660 -34.60 -11.67 24.07
C THR A 660 -34.13 -13.08 23.71
N GLU A 661 -34.69 -13.66 22.63
CA GLU A 661 -34.27 -14.96 22.11
C GLU A 661 -32.82 -14.96 21.63
N LEU A 662 -32.40 -13.93 20.88
CA LEU A 662 -31.02 -13.79 20.41
C LEU A 662 -30.02 -13.71 21.57
N ILE A 663 -30.34 -12.96 22.65
CA ILE A 663 -29.50 -12.87 23.85
C ILE A 663 -29.40 -14.22 24.58
N GLN A 664 -30.46 -15.05 24.54
CA GLN A 664 -30.42 -16.40 25.12
C GLN A 664 -29.47 -17.33 24.35
N LEU A 665 -29.33 -17.16 23.03
CA LEU A 665 -28.37 -17.94 22.22
C LEU A 665 -26.92 -17.59 22.55
N ASP A 666 -26.63 -16.29 22.67
CA ASP A 666 -25.36 -15.77 23.17
C ASP A 666 -25.55 -14.30 23.62
N LYS A 667 -25.00 -13.96 24.79
CA LYS A 667 -25.11 -12.62 25.36
C LYS A 667 -24.53 -11.50 24.48
N SER A 668 -23.70 -11.82 23.50
CA SER A 668 -23.14 -10.85 22.56
C SER A 668 -24.07 -10.49 21.40
N ASN A 669 -25.24 -11.12 21.28
CA ASN A 669 -26.18 -10.85 20.20
C ASN A 669 -27.04 -9.59 20.44
N GLU A 670 -26.44 -8.51 20.94
CA GLU A 670 -27.07 -7.18 21.01
C GLU A 670 -27.15 -6.56 19.60
N TRP A 671 -28.16 -5.72 19.33
CA TRP A 671 -28.36 -5.12 18.01
C TRP A 671 -27.08 -4.49 17.42
N GLU A 672 -26.24 -3.85 18.23
CA GLU A 672 -24.96 -3.28 17.80
C GLU A 672 -23.96 -4.29 17.23
N LEU A 673 -24.05 -5.55 17.66
CA LEU A 673 -23.19 -6.62 17.20
C LEU A 673 -23.90 -7.49 16.15
N VAL A 674 -25.24 -7.55 16.19
CA VAL A 674 -26.05 -8.13 15.11
C VAL A 674 -25.82 -7.35 13.83
N PHE A 675 -25.99 -6.02 13.83
CA PHE A 675 -25.65 -5.16 12.71
C PHE A 675 -24.16 -4.81 12.76
N ASP A 676 -23.31 -5.63 12.12
CA ASP A 676 -21.87 -5.46 12.25
C ASP A 676 -21.42 -4.10 11.67
N LYS A 677 -20.63 -3.37 12.44
CA LYS A 677 -20.05 -2.08 12.02
C LYS A 677 -18.90 -2.25 11.04
N THR A 678 -18.32 -3.45 10.93
CA THR A 678 -17.09 -3.65 10.13
C THR A 678 -17.34 -3.53 8.63
N THR A 679 -18.54 -3.86 8.16
CA THR A 679 -18.92 -3.74 6.75
C THR A 679 -19.06 -2.31 6.27
N ILE A 680 -19.47 -1.43 7.17
CA ILE A 680 -19.66 -0.01 6.89
C ILE A 680 -18.33 0.74 6.83
N ASN A 681 -17.38 0.34 7.69
CA ASN A 681 -16.04 0.91 7.73
C ASN A 681 -15.02 -0.12 7.23
N ALA A 682 -15.25 -0.70 6.05
CA ALA A 682 -14.49 -1.85 5.55
C ALA A 682 -13.07 -1.50 5.09
N ARG A 683 -12.26 -0.93 5.98
CA ARG A 683 -10.84 -0.59 5.76
C ARG A 683 -10.01 -1.81 5.34
N ASN A 684 -10.40 -2.99 5.82
CA ASN A 684 -9.74 -4.27 5.53
C ASN A 684 -10.38 -5.02 4.35
N GLY A 685 -11.36 -4.42 3.70
CA GLY A 685 -12.15 -5.01 2.64
C GLY A 685 -13.33 -5.86 3.12
N LEU A 686 -14.27 -6.08 2.21
CA LEU A 686 -15.42 -6.96 2.30
C LEU A 686 -15.11 -8.28 1.60
N ARG A 687 -15.59 -9.40 2.12
CA ARG A 687 -15.38 -10.69 1.48
C ARG A 687 -16.30 -10.80 0.26
N LEU A 688 -15.73 -11.09 -0.90
CA LEU A 688 -16.52 -11.31 -2.12
C LEU A 688 -17.45 -12.52 -1.97
N PRO A 689 -18.62 -12.52 -2.65
CA PRO A 689 -19.46 -13.71 -2.76
C PRO A 689 -18.67 -14.94 -3.25
N TYR A 690 -19.09 -16.12 -2.81
CA TYR A 690 -18.46 -17.42 -3.07
C TYR A 690 -16.99 -17.56 -2.64
N SER A 691 -16.49 -16.60 -1.85
CA SER A 691 -15.20 -16.71 -1.17
C SER A 691 -15.38 -17.24 0.27
N ASP A 692 -14.39 -17.99 0.74
CA ASP A 692 -14.36 -18.55 2.10
C ASP A 692 -13.68 -17.60 3.10
N LYS A 693 -13.93 -17.81 4.39
CA LYS A 693 -13.29 -17.09 5.48
C LYS A 693 -12.05 -17.81 5.98
N VAL A 694 -11.06 -17.02 6.38
CA VAL A 694 -9.90 -17.49 7.15
C VAL A 694 -9.96 -16.92 8.55
N SER A 695 -9.82 -17.80 9.53
CA SER A 695 -9.70 -17.43 10.94
C SER A 695 -8.29 -17.65 11.45
N ASN A 696 -7.86 -16.77 12.36
CA ASN A 696 -6.62 -16.97 13.11
C ASN A 696 -6.93 -17.74 14.39
N VAL A 697 -6.62 -19.04 14.41
CA VAL A 697 -6.89 -19.94 15.54
C VAL A 697 -5.60 -20.16 16.33
N ILE A 698 -5.68 -20.06 17.65
CA ILE A 698 -4.60 -20.45 18.56
C ILE A 698 -4.54 -21.99 18.53
N LYS A 699 -3.46 -22.56 18.01
CA LYS A 699 -3.32 -24.02 17.90
C LYS A 699 -2.93 -24.68 19.21
N ASP A 700 -2.04 -24.03 19.95
CA ASP A 700 -1.49 -24.58 21.19
C ASP A 700 -2.53 -24.55 22.34
N PRO A 701 -2.91 -25.71 22.91
CA PRO A 701 -3.81 -25.78 24.06
C PRO A 701 -3.28 -25.05 25.31
N GLU A 702 -1.96 -24.90 25.46
CA GLU A 702 -1.38 -24.15 26.58
C GLU A 702 -1.62 -22.65 26.40
N ASP A 703 -1.33 -22.09 25.22
CA ASP A 703 -1.68 -20.70 24.88
C ASP A 703 -3.17 -20.42 25.01
N LYS A 704 -4.05 -21.34 24.58
CA LYS A 704 -5.50 -21.21 24.79
C LYS A 704 -5.85 -21.07 26.28
N ARG A 705 -5.27 -21.91 27.14
CA ARG A 705 -5.47 -21.86 28.60
C ARG A 705 -4.92 -20.56 29.20
N LYS A 706 -3.72 -20.13 28.81
CA LYS A 706 -3.13 -18.86 29.26
C LYS A 706 -3.96 -17.65 28.84
N VAL A 707 -4.50 -17.65 27.62
CA VAL A 707 -5.40 -16.60 27.14
C VAL A 707 -6.71 -16.58 27.92
N ALA A 708 -7.31 -17.75 28.17
CA ALA A 708 -8.54 -17.86 28.96
C ALA A 708 -8.34 -17.41 30.42
N ALA A 709 -7.19 -17.70 31.01
CA ALA A 709 -6.81 -17.26 32.35
C ALA A 709 -6.34 -15.78 32.42
N GLY A 710 -6.30 -15.06 31.29
CA GLY A 710 -5.82 -13.67 31.22
C GLY A 710 -4.30 -13.51 31.39
N LEU A 711 -3.54 -14.61 31.42
CA LEU A 711 -2.07 -14.63 31.57
C LEU A 711 -1.33 -14.28 30.27
N LEU A 712 -1.97 -14.49 29.12
CA LEU A 712 -1.44 -14.15 27.81
C LEU A 712 -2.48 -13.35 27.01
N SER A 713 -2.06 -12.27 26.35
CA SER A 713 -2.99 -11.56 25.47
C SER A 713 -3.25 -12.37 24.20
N LYS A 714 -4.48 -12.31 23.67
CA LYS A 714 -4.83 -12.91 22.37
C LYS A 714 -3.87 -12.48 21.25
N SER A 715 -3.25 -11.30 21.32
CA SER A 715 -2.30 -10.82 20.33
C SER A 715 -0.92 -11.48 20.39
N LYS A 716 -0.51 -11.98 21.56
CA LYS A 716 0.80 -12.61 21.78
C LYS A 716 0.78 -14.12 21.57
N ALA A 717 -0.38 -14.76 21.67
CA ALA A 717 -0.53 -16.19 21.42
C ALA A 717 -0.17 -16.57 19.98
N PHE A 718 0.47 -17.73 19.81
CA PHE A 718 0.79 -18.23 18.47
C PHE A 718 -0.49 -18.64 17.74
N LYS A 719 -0.75 -18.00 16.60
CA LYS A 719 -1.93 -18.26 15.78
C LYS A 719 -1.55 -18.87 14.44
N SER A 720 -2.40 -19.76 13.98
CA SER A 720 -2.37 -20.27 12.61
C SER A 720 -3.61 -19.84 11.87
N ARG A 721 -3.46 -19.61 10.56
CA ARG A 721 -4.58 -19.41 9.64
C ARG A 721 -5.27 -20.75 9.39
N VAL A 722 -6.58 -20.78 9.56
CA VAL A 722 -7.42 -21.96 9.34
C VAL A 722 -8.62 -21.54 8.49
N LYS A 723 -8.87 -22.29 7.42
CA LYS A 723 -10.04 -22.17 6.55
C LYS A 723 -11.30 -22.47 7.37
N GLU A 724 -12.29 -21.59 7.37
CA GLU A 724 -13.53 -21.80 8.13
C GLU A 724 -14.50 -22.74 7.42
N ASN A 725 -14.42 -22.87 6.08
CA ASN A 725 -15.43 -23.54 5.25
C ASN A 725 -16.81 -22.87 5.39
N ARG A 726 -16.83 -21.55 5.56
CA ARG A 726 -18.00 -20.69 5.69
C ARG A 726 -18.08 -19.77 4.49
N ILE A 727 -18.29 -20.38 3.34
CA ILE A 727 -18.34 -19.70 2.05
C ILE A 727 -19.57 -18.79 2.01
N SER A 728 -19.42 -17.58 1.49
CA SER A 728 -20.52 -16.61 1.35
C SER A 728 -21.38 -16.92 0.12
N LYS A 729 -22.34 -17.83 0.24
CA LYS A 729 -23.18 -18.30 -0.87
C LYS A 729 -24.40 -17.41 -1.04
N ALA A 730 -24.84 -17.17 -2.28
CA ALA A 730 -26.10 -16.48 -2.53
C ALA A 730 -27.28 -17.29 -1.98
N ILE A 731 -28.31 -16.60 -1.49
CA ILE A 731 -29.60 -17.19 -1.11
C ILE A 731 -30.66 -16.75 -2.13
N GLY A 732 -30.66 -15.48 -2.49
CA GLY A 732 -31.69 -14.91 -3.36
C GLY A 732 -31.73 -13.39 -3.35
N VAL A 733 -32.72 -12.84 -4.06
CA VAL A 733 -33.05 -11.41 -4.04
C VAL A 733 -34.42 -11.24 -3.42
N ILE A 734 -34.50 -10.35 -2.44
CA ILE A 734 -35.77 -9.93 -1.84
C ILE A 734 -36.16 -8.60 -2.42
N ARG A 735 -37.43 -8.46 -2.78
CA ARG A 735 -38.04 -7.20 -3.20
C ARG A 735 -39.01 -6.73 -2.11
N PHE A 736 -38.87 -5.46 -1.74
CA PHE A 736 -39.78 -4.73 -0.88
C PHE A 736 -40.46 -3.65 -1.71
N GLU A 737 -41.80 -3.67 -1.75
CA GLU A 737 -42.61 -2.68 -2.44
C GLU A 737 -43.29 -1.79 -1.40
N PHE A 738 -43.16 -0.48 -1.56
CA PHE A 738 -43.74 0.55 -0.70
C PHE A 738 -44.80 1.32 -1.46
N GLU A 739 -45.83 1.77 -0.75
CA GLU A 739 -46.86 2.63 -1.30
C GLU A 739 -47.29 3.67 -0.28
N LYS A 740 -47.87 4.77 -0.74
CA LYS A 740 -48.46 5.80 0.12
C LYS A 740 -49.85 5.35 0.57
N HIS A 741 -50.13 5.43 1.87
CA HIS A 741 -51.47 5.20 2.40
C HIS A 741 -52.45 6.22 1.81
N PRO A 742 -53.60 5.81 1.23
CA PRO A 742 -54.50 6.72 0.52
C PRO A 742 -55.02 7.88 1.38
N GLU A 743 -55.21 7.65 2.68
CA GLU A 743 -55.82 8.64 3.59
C GLU A 743 -54.79 9.52 4.32
N THR A 744 -53.65 8.96 4.73
CA THR A 744 -52.67 9.68 5.58
C THR A 744 -51.50 10.22 4.76
N GLY A 745 -51.26 9.67 3.56
CA GLY A 745 -50.06 9.95 2.76
C GLY A 745 -48.77 9.42 3.38
N GLU A 746 -48.84 8.62 4.44
CA GLU A 746 -47.68 7.99 5.05
C GLU A 746 -47.25 6.77 4.21
N ASP A 747 -45.95 6.52 4.12
CA ASP A 747 -45.45 5.31 3.47
C ASP A 747 -45.92 4.06 4.22
N ARG A 748 -46.13 2.96 3.50
CA ARG A 748 -46.34 1.63 4.07
C ARG A 748 -45.67 0.58 3.21
N LEU A 749 -45.16 -0.47 3.85
CA LEU A 749 -44.68 -1.66 3.15
C LEU A 749 -45.88 -2.43 2.61
N LYS A 750 -46.04 -2.44 1.29
CA LYS A 750 -47.11 -3.15 0.57
C LYS A 750 -46.84 -4.65 0.50
N GLU A 751 -45.60 -5.01 0.16
CA GLU A 751 -45.22 -6.40 -0.07
C GLU A 751 -43.72 -6.61 0.21
N ALA A 752 -43.38 -7.77 0.77
CA ALA A 752 -42.02 -8.24 0.90
C ALA A 752 -41.95 -9.71 0.46
N LYS A 753 -41.19 -9.99 -0.60
CA LYS A 753 -41.11 -11.33 -1.19
C LYS A 753 -39.75 -11.64 -1.77
N TRP A 754 -39.39 -12.92 -1.77
CA TRP A 754 -38.31 -13.41 -2.62
C TRP A 754 -38.73 -13.34 -4.10
N VAL A 755 -37.88 -12.74 -4.94
CA VAL A 755 -38.09 -12.64 -6.40
C VAL A 755 -37.10 -13.47 -7.19
N LYS A 756 -35.97 -13.83 -6.57
CA LYS A 756 -34.93 -14.72 -7.11
C LYS A 756 -34.39 -15.58 -5.97
N ASP A 757 -33.96 -16.78 -6.29
CA ASP A 757 -33.22 -17.69 -5.39
C ASP A 757 -31.80 -17.94 -5.94
N GLU A 758 -31.00 -18.76 -5.27
CA GLU A 758 -29.59 -19.00 -5.62
C GLU A 758 -29.37 -19.45 -7.08
N ASP A 759 -30.30 -20.21 -7.64
CA ASP A 759 -30.23 -20.75 -9.01
C ASP A 759 -30.76 -19.80 -10.08
N SER A 760 -31.32 -18.65 -9.69
CA SER A 760 -31.93 -17.68 -10.61
C SER A 760 -30.92 -16.88 -11.43
N MET A 761 -29.63 -16.89 -11.05
CA MET A 761 -28.56 -16.15 -11.74
C MET A 761 -27.27 -16.99 -11.76
N SER A 762 -26.38 -16.71 -12.71
CA SER A 762 -25.06 -17.36 -12.72
C SER A 762 -24.26 -16.93 -11.49
N LYS A 763 -23.28 -17.76 -11.08
CA LYS A 763 -22.43 -17.41 -9.92
C LYS A 763 -21.60 -16.16 -10.19
N SER A 764 -21.15 -15.92 -11.42
CA SER A 764 -20.43 -14.69 -11.76
C SER A 764 -21.35 -13.47 -11.70
N ASP A 765 -22.63 -13.58 -12.08
CA ASP A 765 -23.60 -12.50 -11.89
C ASP A 765 -23.88 -12.20 -10.43
N TRP A 766 -23.98 -13.23 -9.59
CA TRP A 766 -24.07 -13.07 -8.14
C TRP A 766 -22.83 -12.37 -7.58
N ILE A 767 -21.62 -12.79 -7.98
CA ILE A 767 -20.37 -12.12 -7.54
C ILE A 767 -20.36 -10.66 -8.00
N ARG A 768 -20.73 -10.38 -9.26
CA ARG A 768 -20.80 -9.04 -9.83
C ARG A 768 -21.76 -8.14 -9.04
N GLN A 769 -22.97 -8.60 -8.77
CA GLN A 769 -23.96 -7.80 -8.05
C GLN A 769 -23.65 -7.67 -6.56
N GLY A 770 -22.97 -8.66 -5.97
CA GLY A 770 -22.52 -8.61 -4.59
C GLY A 770 -21.21 -7.85 -4.36
N SER A 771 -20.51 -7.43 -5.42
CA SER A 771 -19.29 -6.64 -5.29
C SER A 771 -19.59 -5.22 -4.79
N CYS A 772 -18.76 -4.74 -3.88
CA CYS A 772 -18.74 -3.38 -3.33
C CYS A 772 -17.97 -2.39 -4.20
N ARG A 773 -17.41 -2.83 -5.34
CA ARG A 773 -16.67 -1.97 -6.27
C ARG A 773 -17.57 -1.53 -7.43
N ARG A 774 -17.38 -0.30 -7.88
CA ARG A 774 -18.08 0.29 -9.03
C ARG A 774 -17.08 1.01 -9.93
N ASP A 775 -17.33 0.98 -11.24
CA ASP A 775 -16.53 1.73 -12.19
C ASP A 775 -16.84 3.22 -12.06
N MET A 776 -15.94 3.95 -11.41
CA MET A 776 -16.08 5.38 -11.18
C MET A 776 -15.90 6.22 -12.47
N THR A 777 -15.44 5.61 -13.57
CA THR A 777 -15.32 6.29 -14.87
C THR A 777 -16.64 6.32 -15.64
N SER A 778 -17.58 5.42 -15.30
CA SER A 778 -18.90 5.38 -15.89
C SER A 778 -19.81 6.48 -15.31
N SER A 779 -20.01 7.55 -16.08
CA SER A 779 -20.82 8.72 -15.68
C SER A 779 -22.25 8.40 -15.22
N SER A 780 -22.81 7.25 -15.62
CA SER A 780 -24.16 6.82 -15.21
C SER A 780 -24.20 6.17 -13.82
N GLN A 781 -23.07 5.71 -13.28
CA GLN A 781 -22.98 5.02 -11.99
C GLN A 781 -22.40 5.90 -10.88
N THR A 782 -22.08 7.16 -11.16
CA THR A 782 -21.38 8.02 -10.21
C THR A 782 -22.28 8.79 -9.26
N ALA A 783 -23.56 9.00 -9.55
CA ALA A 783 -24.42 9.75 -8.63
C ALA A 783 -24.75 8.92 -7.39
N MET A 784 -24.54 9.47 -6.19
CA MET A 784 -25.02 8.83 -4.97
C MET A 784 -26.54 8.83 -4.94
N THR A 785 -27.15 7.79 -4.36
CA THR A 785 -28.60 7.71 -4.26
C THR A 785 -29.11 8.87 -3.39
N PRO A 786 -30.06 9.70 -3.88
CA PRO A 786 -30.60 10.81 -3.10
C PRO A 786 -31.29 10.29 -1.84
N TRP A 787 -30.88 10.83 -0.69
CA TRP A 787 -31.49 10.50 0.61
C TRP A 787 -32.25 11.68 1.19
N GLN A 788 -33.16 11.41 2.13
CA GLN A 788 -33.90 12.41 2.88
C GLN A 788 -33.80 12.08 4.37
N LEU A 789 -33.20 13.00 5.14
CA LEU A 789 -33.09 12.86 6.59
C LEU A 789 -34.20 13.68 7.24
N GLY A 790 -35.36 13.03 7.45
CA GLY A 790 -36.47 13.64 8.17
C GLY A 790 -36.17 13.89 9.66
N PRO A 791 -36.99 14.71 10.36
CA PRO A 791 -36.80 15.00 11.79
C PRO A 791 -36.72 13.74 12.66
N GLU A 792 -37.49 12.71 12.34
CA GLU A 792 -37.48 11.44 13.06
C GLU A 792 -36.16 10.69 12.92
N VAL A 793 -35.61 10.65 11.70
CA VAL A 793 -34.33 10.00 11.39
C VAL A 793 -33.20 10.68 12.18
N LEU A 794 -33.20 12.01 12.22
CA LEU A 794 -32.19 12.80 12.94
C LEU A 794 -32.31 12.68 14.46
N ALA A 795 -33.50 12.38 14.99
CA ALA A 795 -33.69 12.07 16.40
C ALA A 795 -33.05 10.74 16.80
N MET A 796 -32.85 9.83 15.85
CA MET A 796 -32.25 8.50 16.07
C MET A 796 -30.72 8.49 15.96
N LEU A 797 -30.12 9.49 15.32
CA LEU A 797 -28.68 9.56 15.17
C LEU A 797 -28.00 9.80 16.53
N PRO A 798 -26.86 9.13 16.80
CA PRO A 798 -26.12 9.35 18.03
C PRO A 798 -25.71 10.82 18.11
N ARG A 799 -25.97 11.43 19.27
CA ARG A 799 -25.56 12.80 19.60
C ARG A 799 -24.57 12.71 20.76
N LYS A 800 -23.48 13.46 20.69
CA LYS A 800 -22.71 13.72 21.92
C LYS A 800 -23.54 14.64 22.81
N PRO A 801 -23.36 14.56 24.15
CA PRO A 801 -23.99 15.52 25.04
C PRO A 801 -23.70 16.96 24.59
N GLY A 802 -24.76 17.75 24.43
CA GLY A 802 -24.72 19.14 23.94
C GLY A 802 -24.79 19.30 22.41
N GLU A 803 -24.76 18.23 21.61
CA GLU A 803 -24.92 18.32 20.15
C GLU A 803 -26.39 18.53 19.75
N LYS A 804 -26.64 19.54 18.91
CA LYS A 804 -27.93 19.79 18.24
C LYS A 804 -27.73 19.79 16.72
N TYR A 805 -28.66 19.18 15.99
CA TYR A 805 -28.71 19.25 14.53
C TYR A 805 -29.52 20.48 14.11
N TYR A 806 -28.99 21.28 13.19
CA TYR A 806 -29.67 22.41 12.57
C TYR A 806 -29.63 22.25 11.05
N MET A 807 -30.67 22.73 10.37
CA MET A 807 -30.63 22.91 8.92
C MET A 807 -29.99 24.26 8.63
N GLU A 808 -28.86 24.25 7.93
CA GLU A 808 -28.28 25.46 7.33
C GLU A 808 -28.62 25.50 5.84
N GLY A 809 -28.88 26.71 5.33
CA GLY A 809 -29.20 26.96 3.92
C GLY A 809 -30.69 27.25 3.62
N GLU A 810 -30.93 27.96 2.51
CA GLU A 810 -32.26 28.20 1.93
C GLU A 810 -32.38 27.44 0.59
N GLY A 811 -33.59 26.98 0.24
CA GLY A 811 -33.84 26.29 -1.04
C GLY A 811 -33.53 24.78 -1.05
N GLU A 812 -33.04 24.27 -2.18
CA GLU A 812 -32.69 22.85 -2.41
C GLU A 812 -31.32 22.48 -1.81
N ASP A 813 -30.49 23.46 -1.46
CA ASP A 813 -29.14 23.30 -0.89
C ASP A 813 -29.13 23.20 0.65
N ARG A 814 -30.23 22.77 1.27
CA ARG A 814 -30.27 22.63 2.73
C ARG A 814 -29.36 21.50 3.19
N CYS A 815 -28.40 21.81 4.05
CA CYS A 815 -27.48 20.85 4.63
C CYS A 815 -27.71 20.74 6.15
N TRP A 816 -27.63 19.52 6.68
CA TRP A 816 -27.71 19.30 8.13
C TRP A 816 -26.32 19.51 8.75
N ALA A 817 -26.23 20.47 9.67
CA ALA A 817 -25.03 20.76 10.45
C ALA A 817 -25.21 20.30 11.91
N THR A 818 -24.18 19.69 12.51
CA THR A 818 -24.14 19.45 13.95
C THR A 818 -23.43 20.60 14.64
N HIS A 819 -24.12 21.25 15.58
CA HIS A 819 -23.49 22.21 16.47
C HIS A 819 -23.20 21.52 17.80
N ARG A 820 -21.94 21.55 18.22
CA ARG A 820 -21.54 21.33 19.62
C ARG A 820 -20.83 22.60 20.06
N PRO A 821 -21.42 23.45 20.90
CA PRO A 821 -20.62 24.49 21.51
C PRO A 821 -19.53 23.78 22.33
N TYR A 822 -18.26 23.94 21.96
CA TYR A 822 -17.14 23.53 22.80
C TYR A 822 -16.98 24.63 23.85
N PRO A 823 -17.38 24.45 25.11
CA PRO A 823 -17.36 25.56 26.09
C PRO A 823 -15.95 26.12 26.31
N ASN A 824 -14.94 25.28 26.06
CA ASN A 824 -13.52 25.59 26.13
C ASN A 824 -12.94 26.19 24.83
N ILE A 825 -13.73 26.33 23.76
CA ILE A 825 -13.39 27.11 22.57
C ILE A 825 -14.36 28.29 22.48
N ARG A 826 -13.84 29.51 22.55
CA ARG A 826 -14.65 30.73 22.63
C ARG A 826 -14.25 31.74 21.57
N ARG A 827 -15.11 32.71 21.27
CA ARG A 827 -14.83 33.80 20.35
C ARG A 827 -14.69 35.13 21.07
N CYS A 828 -13.74 35.93 20.58
CA CYS A 828 -13.47 37.25 21.10
C CYS A 828 -12.92 38.15 19.98
N GLN A 829 -13.50 39.34 19.85
CA GLN A 829 -13.11 40.36 18.88
C GLN A 829 -12.16 41.42 19.46
N LEU A 830 -11.67 41.22 20.68
CA LEU A 830 -10.77 42.15 21.34
C LEU A 830 -9.35 42.03 20.80
N GLU A 831 -8.68 43.18 20.60
CA GLU A 831 -7.24 43.22 20.36
C GLU A 831 -6.47 42.44 21.45
N PRO A 832 -5.35 41.74 21.15
CA PRO A 832 -4.64 40.88 22.10
C PRO A 832 -4.31 41.58 23.41
N LYS A 833 -3.97 42.86 23.35
CA LYS A 833 -3.67 43.66 24.54
C LYS A 833 -4.91 43.81 25.44
N LYS A 834 -6.05 44.20 24.86
CA LYS A 834 -7.32 44.34 25.59
C LYS A 834 -7.82 42.99 26.11
N PHE A 835 -7.69 41.94 25.30
CA PHE A 835 -8.00 40.57 25.72
C PHE A 835 -7.19 40.15 26.95
N LYS A 836 -5.88 40.38 26.96
CA LYS A 836 -5.01 40.07 28.11
C LYS A 836 -5.42 40.82 29.38
N GLU A 837 -5.69 42.12 29.25
CA GLU A 837 -6.09 42.98 30.36
C GLU A 837 -7.43 42.52 30.96
N GLN A 838 -8.43 42.28 30.10
CA GLN A 838 -9.76 41.84 30.54
C GLN A 838 -9.75 40.42 31.10
N PHE A 839 -9.01 39.50 30.47
CA PHE A 839 -8.83 38.14 30.97
C PHE A 839 -8.21 38.12 32.37
N LEU A 840 -7.15 38.91 32.62
CA LEU A 840 -6.51 38.97 33.93
C LEU A 840 -7.42 39.59 35.00
N ALA A 841 -8.20 40.61 34.63
CA ALA A 841 -9.17 41.23 35.54
C ALA A 841 -10.23 40.22 35.97
N ASN A 842 -10.87 39.53 35.01
CA ASN A 842 -11.89 38.54 35.31
C ASN A 842 -11.33 37.31 36.02
N LEU A 843 -10.12 36.87 35.66
CA LEU A 843 -9.46 35.76 36.36
C LEU A 843 -9.18 36.12 37.82
N ALA A 844 -8.87 37.38 38.14
CA ALA A 844 -8.71 37.82 39.52
C ALA A 844 -10.04 37.75 40.29
N THR A 845 -11.14 38.20 39.70
CA THR A 845 -12.49 38.06 40.29
C THR A 845 -12.85 36.60 40.56
N GLU A 846 -12.60 35.72 39.59
CA GLU A 846 -12.82 34.28 39.76
C GLU A 846 -11.91 33.67 40.83
N GLN A 847 -10.64 34.09 40.91
CA GLN A 847 -9.72 33.66 41.97
C GLN A 847 -10.15 34.11 43.36
N ASP A 848 -10.80 35.26 43.48
CA ASP A 848 -11.35 35.75 44.76
C ASP A 848 -12.63 34.99 45.15
N ALA A 849 -13.49 34.64 44.19
CA ALA A 849 -14.62 33.73 44.44
C ALA A 849 -14.13 32.34 44.90
N LEU A 850 -13.15 31.77 44.20
CA LEU A 850 -12.54 30.48 44.55
C LEU A 850 -11.80 30.50 45.89
N LEU A 851 -11.40 31.66 46.42
CA LEU A 851 -10.83 31.74 47.77
C LEU A 851 -11.81 31.25 48.83
N VAL A 852 -13.11 31.47 48.61
CA VAL A 852 -14.17 31.04 49.52
C VAL A 852 -14.63 29.62 49.16
N GLU A 853 -14.78 29.32 47.88
CA GLU A 853 -15.34 28.04 47.41
C GLU A 853 -14.35 26.87 47.41
N ASN A 854 -13.13 27.10 46.89
CA ASN A 854 -12.12 26.06 46.68
C ASN A 854 -10.69 26.65 46.67
N PRO A 855 -10.10 26.88 47.85
CA PRO A 855 -8.78 27.51 47.98
C PRO A 855 -7.66 26.78 47.23
N ASP A 856 -7.76 25.46 47.11
CA ASP A 856 -6.80 24.61 46.39
C ASP A 856 -6.88 24.84 44.88
N LEU A 857 -8.08 25.01 44.31
CA LEU A 857 -8.25 25.36 42.90
C LEU A 857 -7.71 26.76 42.60
N ARG A 858 -7.96 27.73 43.48
CA ARG A 858 -7.36 29.08 43.38
C ARG A 858 -5.84 29.01 43.30
N GLY A 859 -5.22 28.23 44.20
CA GLY A 859 -3.76 28.02 44.22
C GLY A 859 -3.17 27.52 42.90
N ARG A 860 -3.98 26.83 42.09
CA ARG A 860 -3.61 26.25 40.80
C ARG A 860 -3.81 27.20 39.60
N LEU A 861 -4.61 28.27 39.74
CA LEU A 861 -4.92 29.21 38.65
C LEU A 861 -3.95 30.40 38.53
N PHE A 862 -2.79 30.35 39.20
CA PHE A 862 -1.74 31.35 39.01
C PHE A 862 -0.93 31.05 37.76
N GLY A 863 -0.87 31.99 36.83
CA GLY A 863 -0.22 31.82 35.54
C GLY A 863 0.36 33.10 34.96
N ALA A 864 1.07 32.96 33.85
CA ALA A 864 1.71 34.06 33.14
C ALA A 864 1.56 33.91 31.62
N TRP A 865 1.68 35.01 30.90
CA TRP A 865 1.74 35.03 29.44
C TRP A 865 3.14 34.60 28.97
N ILE A 866 3.25 33.47 28.25
CA ILE A 866 4.55 32.84 27.92
C ILE A 866 5.07 33.27 26.54
N ALA A 867 4.19 33.48 25.58
CA ALA A 867 4.56 33.91 24.23
C ALA A 867 3.38 34.57 23.52
N GLY A 868 3.69 35.60 22.75
CA GLY A 868 2.76 36.21 21.81
C GLY A 868 3.47 37.29 21.00
N GLU A 869 3.44 37.18 19.68
CA GLU A 869 3.65 38.36 18.84
C GLU A 869 2.61 39.42 19.26
N PRO A 870 3.01 40.68 19.48
CA PRO A 870 2.10 41.70 20.04
C PRO A 870 0.76 41.86 19.30
N ALA A 871 0.69 41.48 18.02
CA ALA A 871 -0.46 41.73 17.16
C ALA A 871 -1.33 40.49 16.83
N THR A 872 -0.84 39.25 16.97
CA THR A 872 -1.51 38.09 16.33
C THR A 872 -1.94 36.98 17.28
N ARG A 873 -1.22 36.78 18.40
CA ARG A 873 -1.44 35.64 19.31
C ARG A 873 -1.12 35.98 20.76
N ALA A 874 -1.84 35.37 21.69
CA ALA A 874 -1.56 35.44 23.12
C ALA A 874 -1.71 34.05 23.75
N VAL A 875 -0.69 33.60 24.51
CA VAL A 875 -0.74 32.34 25.25
C VAL A 875 -0.48 32.56 26.74
N TRP A 876 -1.49 32.27 27.57
CA TRP A 876 -1.39 32.26 29.04
C TRP A 876 -1.30 30.83 29.52
N ARG A 877 -0.52 30.59 30.57
CA ARG A 877 -0.35 29.26 31.15
C ARG A 877 -0.13 29.34 32.65
N THR A 878 -0.69 28.38 33.40
CA THR A 878 -0.45 28.23 34.84
C THR A 878 1.04 27.95 35.12
N THR A 879 1.61 28.59 36.14
CA THR A 879 3.03 28.44 36.48
C THR A 879 3.33 27.03 37.02
N ALA A 880 4.27 26.33 36.39
CA ALA A 880 4.70 24.99 36.81
C ALA A 880 5.22 24.93 38.26
N ALA A 881 5.73 26.05 38.79
CA ALA A 881 6.29 26.16 40.13
C ALA A 881 5.27 25.89 41.26
N ARG A 882 3.96 25.96 40.98
CA ARG A 882 2.89 25.60 41.94
C ARG A 882 2.14 24.32 41.57
N GLN A 883 2.53 23.64 40.49
CA GLN A 883 1.95 22.35 40.09
C GLN A 883 2.74 21.14 40.64
N CYS A 884 3.93 21.40 41.20
CA CYS A 884 4.64 20.48 42.06
C CYS A 884 4.55 20.98 43.50
N ASP A 885 3.55 20.52 44.24
CA ASP A 885 3.64 20.55 45.69
C ASP A 885 4.80 19.62 46.08
N SER A 886 5.88 20.23 46.58
CA SER A 886 7.15 19.66 47.06
C SER A 886 8.24 19.31 46.01
N LYS A 887 9.44 19.82 46.27
CA LYS A 887 10.70 19.33 45.69
C LYS A 887 10.97 17.93 46.27
N VAL A 888 10.46 16.89 45.62
CA VAL A 888 10.71 15.51 46.02
C VAL A 888 11.88 14.95 45.19
N PRO A 889 12.93 14.41 45.83
CA PRO A 889 14.04 13.74 45.14
C PRO A 889 13.58 12.53 44.32
N ASP A 890 14.31 12.23 43.24
CA ASP A 890 13.94 11.27 42.19
C ASP A 890 13.72 9.80 42.60
N TRP A 891 13.86 9.45 43.88
CA TRP A 891 13.63 8.10 44.39
C TRP A 891 12.27 7.92 45.07
N LEU A 892 11.48 8.99 45.26
CA LEU A 892 10.15 8.98 45.89
C LEU A 892 8.99 9.05 44.88
N TRP A 893 9.22 8.80 43.58
CA TRP A 893 8.19 8.74 42.52
C TRP A 893 7.23 7.54 42.63
N GLY A 894 6.71 7.29 43.82
CA GLY A 894 5.52 6.49 44.04
C GLY A 894 4.29 7.23 43.51
N ARG A 895 3.81 6.85 42.33
CA ARG A 895 2.43 7.07 41.80
C ARG A 895 1.81 8.49 41.81
N GLY A 896 2.54 9.57 42.10
CA GLY A 896 2.07 10.94 41.89
C GLY A 896 2.18 11.35 40.42
N ARG A 897 1.04 11.51 39.70
CA ARG A 897 1.05 11.98 38.30
C ARG A 897 1.32 13.49 38.27
N ILE A 898 2.34 13.92 37.52
CA ILE A 898 2.53 15.33 37.15
C ILE A 898 1.22 15.83 36.51
N ARG A 899 0.61 16.86 37.08
CA ARG A 899 -0.58 17.48 36.51
C ARG A 899 -0.20 18.37 35.33
N ARG A 900 -1.02 18.32 34.28
CA ARG A 900 -0.82 19.14 33.07
C ARG A 900 -1.11 20.61 33.39
N PRO A 901 -0.33 21.57 32.86
CA PRO A 901 -0.66 22.99 32.98
C PRO A 901 -1.97 23.32 32.27
N THR A 902 -2.69 24.30 32.82
CA THR A 902 -3.84 24.89 32.15
C THR A 902 -3.36 26.04 31.26
N GLU A 903 -3.86 26.08 30.03
CA GLU A 903 -3.42 26.98 28.97
C GLU A 903 -4.62 27.70 28.36
N VAL A 904 -4.47 29.00 28.09
CA VAL A 904 -5.41 29.81 27.32
C VAL A 904 -4.68 30.36 26.10
N MET A 905 -5.14 29.99 24.91
CA MET A 905 -4.57 30.42 23.64
C MET A 905 -5.56 31.29 22.89
N TYR A 906 -5.21 32.54 22.61
CA TYR A 906 -5.99 33.46 21.79
C TYR A 906 -5.29 33.75 20.45
N SER A 907 -6.07 33.70 19.36
CA SER A 907 -5.63 33.96 17.98
C SER A 907 -6.53 35.00 17.34
N THR A 908 -6.01 36.20 17.06
CA THR A 908 -6.78 37.30 16.45
C THR A 908 -7.19 36.98 15.02
N LYS A 909 -6.34 36.28 14.26
CA LYS A 909 -6.63 35.86 12.88
C LYS A 909 -7.95 35.10 12.76
N THR A 910 -8.31 34.35 13.79
CA THR A 910 -9.51 33.52 13.83
C THR A 910 -10.56 34.04 14.82
N GLY A 911 -10.21 35.04 15.63
CA GLY A 911 -11.01 35.48 16.78
C GLY A 911 -11.27 34.37 17.81
N LYS A 912 -10.42 33.33 17.87
CA LYS A 912 -10.66 32.12 18.69
C LYS A 912 -9.80 32.09 19.95
N ILE A 913 -10.41 31.66 21.05
CA ILE A 913 -9.81 31.35 22.34
C ILE A 913 -9.93 29.85 22.56
N MET A 914 -8.86 29.18 22.94
CA MET A 914 -8.86 27.77 23.32
C MET A 914 -8.36 27.64 24.76
N VAL A 915 -9.13 26.94 25.59
CA VAL A 915 -8.78 26.60 26.97
C VAL A 915 -8.52 25.09 27.05
N ASP A 916 -7.36 24.71 27.58
CA ASP A 916 -6.95 23.31 27.71
C ASP A 916 -6.27 23.10 29.07
N GLY A 917 -6.51 21.97 29.73
CA GLY A 917 -6.04 21.72 31.10
C GLY A 917 -6.91 20.66 31.79
N PRO A 918 -6.72 20.44 33.11
CA PRO A 918 -7.63 19.59 33.86
C PRO A 918 -9.02 20.24 34.03
N ASP A 919 -10.07 19.42 34.14
CA ASP A 919 -11.46 19.84 33.94
C ASP A 919 -11.92 20.93 34.93
N GLU A 920 -11.45 20.89 36.19
CA GLU A 920 -11.80 21.88 37.22
C GLU A 920 -11.21 23.26 36.91
N GLU A 921 -9.94 23.32 36.50
CA GLU A 921 -9.25 24.54 36.11
C GLU A 921 -9.81 25.11 34.81
N VAL A 922 -10.12 24.24 33.84
CA VAL A 922 -10.77 24.64 32.59
C VAL A 922 -12.14 25.27 32.87
N SER A 923 -12.94 24.66 33.75
CA SER A 923 -14.27 25.18 34.12
C SER A 923 -14.18 26.56 34.78
N ALA A 924 -13.26 26.76 35.72
CA ALA A 924 -13.04 28.07 36.34
C ALA A 924 -12.56 29.14 35.36
N ILE A 925 -11.64 28.78 34.45
CA ILE A 925 -11.19 29.71 33.40
C ILE A 925 -12.31 30.05 32.43
N ILE A 926 -13.19 29.10 32.11
CA ILE A 926 -14.36 29.36 31.27
C ILE A 926 -15.29 30.38 31.94
N ARG A 927 -15.57 30.25 33.26
CA ARG A 927 -16.33 31.26 34.01
C ARG A 927 -15.70 32.65 33.94
N ALA A 928 -14.38 32.74 34.10
CA ALA A 928 -13.66 34.01 33.96
C ALA A 928 -13.77 34.61 32.53
N LEU A 929 -13.95 33.77 31.50
CA LEU A 929 -14.10 34.22 30.11
C LEU A 929 -15.56 34.53 29.72
N GLU A 930 -16.55 34.07 30.48
CA GLU A 930 -17.97 34.11 30.08
C GLU A 930 -18.52 35.53 29.87
N ASP A 931 -18.06 36.51 30.65
CA ASP A 931 -18.59 37.88 30.60
C ASP A 931 -18.27 38.64 29.31
N PHE A 932 -17.26 38.22 28.54
CA PHE A 932 -16.78 38.99 27.39
C PHE A 932 -16.40 38.14 26.17
N THR A 933 -16.76 36.87 26.20
CA THR A 933 -16.52 35.94 25.10
C THR A 933 -17.72 35.02 24.94
N GLU A 934 -18.03 34.63 23.71
CA GLU A 934 -19.13 33.71 23.43
C GLU A 934 -18.57 32.31 23.13
N PRO A 935 -19.25 31.22 23.50
CA PRO A 935 -18.87 29.89 23.01
C PRO A 935 -18.74 29.90 21.48
N ASP A 936 -17.72 29.26 20.93
CA ASP A 936 -17.58 29.11 19.48
C ASP A 936 -18.70 28.17 18.99
N ASP A 937 -19.80 28.78 18.55
CA ASP A 937 -20.98 28.10 17.99
C ASP A 937 -20.88 27.92 16.47
N HIS A 938 -19.65 27.87 15.94
CA HIS A 938 -19.48 27.51 14.53
C HIS A 938 -19.99 26.09 14.31
N PRO A 939 -20.65 25.82 13.16
CA PRO A 939 -20.99 24.47 12.77
C PRO A 939 -19.69 23.66 12.88
N ILE A 940 -19.68 22.72 13.81
CA ILE A 940 -18.62 21.72 13.77
C ILE A 940 -18.97 20.96 12.52
N MET A 941 -18.08 21.08 11.52
CA MET A 941 -18.07 20.20 10.37
C MET A 941 -18.57 18.85 10.86
N PRO A 942 -19.74 18.40 10.40
CA PRO A 942 -20.33 17.23 11.01
C PRO A 942 -19.31 16.11 10.94
N LEU A 943 -19.46 15.09 11.80
CA LEU A 943 -18.75 13.84 11.55
C LEU A 943 -18.93 13.32 10.10
N PHE A 944 -19.95 13.86 9.40
CA PHE A 944 -20.33 13.65 8.02
C PHE A 944 -20.61 15.00 7.33
N ASP A 945 -19.67 15.59 6.59
CA ASP A 945 -19.85 16.89 5.90
C ASP A 945 -20.89 16.80 4.77
N THR A 946 -22.09 17.34 4.99
CA THR A 946 -23.23 17.29 4.06
C THR A 946 -23.05 18.15 2.81
N GLU A 947 -22.24 19.21 2.85
CA GLU A 947 -21.95 20.08 1.71
C GLU A 947 -20.87 19.46 0.80
N LEU A 948 -19.86 18.81 1.39
CA LEU A 948 -18.97 17.91 0.64
C LEU A 948 -19.75 16.70 0.08
N MET A 949 -20.64 16.08 0.88
CA MET A 949 -21.45 14.92 0.46
C MET A 949 -22.45 15.24 -0.67
N ASN A 950 -22.77 16.51 -0.95
CA ASN A 950 -23.61 16.90 -2.09
C ASN A 950 -22.78 17.38 -3.30
N ARG A 951 -21.53 17.83 -3.10
CA ARG A 951 -20.62 18.27 -4.17
C ARG A 951 -19.76 17.16 -4.77
N TYR A 952 -19.62 16.02 -4.09
CA TYR A 952 -19.01 14.79 -4.61
C TYR A 952 -20.05 13.85 -5.17
#